data_AF-A0A7S1XY26-F1
#
_entry.id   AF-A0A7S1XY26-F1
#
_cell.length_a   1.000
_cell.length_b   1.000
_cell.length_c   1.000
_cell.angle_alpha   90.00
_cell.angle_beta   90.00
_cell.angle_gamma   90.00
#
_symmetry.space_group_name_H-M   'P 1'
#
loop_
_entity.id
_entity.type
_entity.pdbx_description
1 polymer ?
#
loop_
_entity_poly.entity_id
_entity_poly.type
_entity_poly.pdbx_seq_one_letter_code
_entity_poly.pdbx_strand_id
1 'polypeptide(L)'
;MCGNLGLLLLECSPAKARELLEHLDAMVAATSIRGAQGGGLSCLQYRMPGDVPALMQKNPIIGDAEAPANLQNPTVLLPDAHDRAPKIERVRVLRRKRQYLSEMIATEAQRRFTFLKDGPVATTFIGHTRFATGSLNRLEEIHPHEWCPPQTESVWRYTAEQGFHETQATVGIHITHNGDFDGLDAFNCEITNSDLGKLLGIVLGVESPLKGDSPKIAGFMDLARVQGRLAAAARLAVLRISDSLVSVHDIRATWEDWVAFEDEILRPVLQRCLKRDGSKIIRATTPGRYTVPKDAIRELVAAGMERIQDLKDRNAFAPTLGKGRSLCIGTLLWGWDDITTQSFLHHTFRGFLRSDCYTALAEMLSRATGSFGIQVHCTLEPGAVVIAAKGQPMAFGYEPNEDTPILTFGSETAAVRVPVKHEELGYARSADSVRMIFDVDEGGEIVRLGAKAPYDDENVYTDPEREEVDLSDPLERTHCLSLLSGLQIRVYNIAGGAELTAAQISKRALAVPQASRSTAASSGRYSDLVEKDIKEVADVVREIDSTWLPDFVNGSQSRHGSYLKADAPCVRATDALCHELIRLIARRAGQHSEKIDLLIGGCEISQWVAEQFASDMRLIFPYLSISVVSANQLVGIFTEGRKKVVFTGSSSVDAEMLGPETCILLISQSGQTFPTLHATKVLCTRHPDRVWVLTGEKSSKMQQSVVQGLEKAGMDPGLARLRVIANGSGHRPAEPSSLAALCAHHTLTHIIFRCTAMMHKYLLAVKCLERAWGMHQYRRGRRKSMILRNEASSLPRKTCKLAPDCLQDLESMTVPALATNLEDLAGSRERSDTHTDVHEELVRVGKVWGKHVSEPWRVLVVAGAYIFIATFLGMPIVNAIVRLVSLAFDNCDTRFSLELLITGYDEDNHAACIAAGAVANVLDALIYIYIGKILARLLRAKEGRYMWSRLGSRTVVIVDTPLVHRLLEAFLSKLFS
;
A
#
# COMPACT_ATOMS: atom_id res chain seq x y z
N MET A 1 1.25 -5.59 -5.44
CA MET A 1 1.65 -4.73 -4.31
C MET A 1 1.01 -5.30 -3.07
N CYS A 2 1.78 -5.70 -2.06
CA CYS A 2 1.28 -6.12 -0.75
C CYS A 2 1.18 -4.92 0.21
N GLY A 3 0.36 -5.03 1.26
CA GLY A 3 0.03 -3.92 2.14
C GLY A 3 0.50 -4.15 3.57
N ASN A 4 1.52 -3.41 4.04
CA ASN A 4 1.81 -3.33 5.47
C ASN A 4 0.79 -2.43 6.16
N LEU A 5 0.42 -2.78 7.38
CA LEU A 5 -0.39 -1.96 8.28
C LEU A 5 -0.02 -2.24 9.73
N GLY A 6 -0.27 -1.28 10.62
CA GLY A 6 -0.05 -1.46 12.04
C GLY A 6 -0.57 -0.29 12.86
N LEU A 7 -0.67 -0.54 14.15
CA LEU A 7 -1.21 0.40 15.13
C LEU A 7 -0.44 0.26 16.44
N LEU A 8 -0.01 1.38 17.02
CA LEU A 8 0.67 1.44 18.32
C LEU A 8 -0.14 2.30 19.29
N LEU A 9 -0.34 1.76 20.48
CA LEU A 9 -0.94 2.40 21.64
C LEU A 9 0.07 2.39 22.77
N LEU A 10 0.42 3.56 23.27
CA LEU A 10 1.35 3.65 24.40
C LEU A 10 0.66 3.35 25.74
N GLU A 11 -0.62 3.71 25.86
CA GLU A 11 -1.40 3.50 27.08
C GLU A 11 -2.87 3.26 26.74
N CYS A 12 -3.31 2.00 26.81
CA CYS A 12 -4.72 1.67 26.57
C CYS A 12 -5.29 0.73 27.64
N SER A 13 -6.57 0.91 27.94
CA SER A 13 -7.31 -0.09 28.71
C SER A 13 -7.60 -1.34 27.86
N PRO A 14 -7.80 -2.50 28.47
CA PRO A 14 -8.03 -3.75 27.73
C PRO A 14 -9.33 -3.74 26.90
N ALA A 15 -10.34 -3.02 27.38
CA ALA A 15 -11.60 -2.82 26.66
C ALA A 15 -11.38 -2.02 25.37
N LYS A 16 -10.61 -0.92 25.46
CA LYS A 16 -10.26 -0.06 24.33
C LYS A 16 -9.42 -0.80 23.28
N ALA A 17 -8.51 -1.66 23.71
CA ALA A 17 -7.71 -2.49 22.80
C ALA A 17 -8.57 -3.43 21.93
N ARG A 18 -9.74 -3.89 22.44
CA ARG A 18 -10.68 -4.73 21.69
C ARG A 18 -11.47 -3.94 20.66
N GLU A 19 -11.96 -2.75 21.01
CA GLU A 19 -12.67 -1.85 20.08
C GLU A 19 -11.76 -1.41 18.92
N LEU A 20 -10.45 -1.30 19.16
CA LEU A 20 -9.46 -1.01 18.12
C LEU A 20 -9.22 -2.15 17.11
N LEU A 21 -9.70 -3.37 17.39
CA LEU A 21 -9.75 -4.42 16.36
C LEU A 21 -10.70 -4.04 15.21
N GLU A 22 -11.73 -3.24 15.47
CA GLU A 22 -12.61 -2.72 14.42
C GLU A 22 -11.91 -1.65 13.58
N HIS A 23 -11.08 -0.83 14.21
CA HIS A 23 -10.22 0.11 13.49
C HIS A 23 -9.21 -0.62 12.59
N LEU A 24 -8.58 -1.68 13.11
CA LEU A 24 -7.70 -2.55 12.33
C LEU A 24 -8.45 -3.27 11.21
N ASP A 25 -9.70 -3.69 11.42
CA ASP A 25 -10.55 -4.26 10.35
C ASP A 25 -10.72 -3.25 9.20
N ALA A 26 -10.99 -1.98 9.50
CA ALA A 26 -11.06 -0.93 8.48
C ALA A 26 -9.70 -0.67 7.78
N MET A 27 -8.58 -0.73 8.51
CA MET A 27 -7.24 -0.64 7.90
C MET A 27 -6.93 -1.85 7.00
N VAL A 28 -7.29 -3.06 7.44
CA VAL A 28 -7.13 -4.28 6.64
C VAL A 28 -8.04 -4.22 5.42
N ALA A 29 -9.27 -3.73 5.55
CA ALA A 29 -10.18 -3.52 4.43
C ALA A 29 -9.52 -2.58 3.42
N ALA A 30 -9.01 -1.42 3.86
CA ALA A 30 -8.31 -0.46 3.02
C ALA A 30 -7.12 -1.08 2.25
N THR A 31 -6.32 -1.92 2.91
CA THR A 31 -5.19 -2.59 2.23
C THR A 31 -5.59 -3.80 1.38
N SER A 32 -6.73 -4.45 1.67
CA SER A 32 -7.17 -5.69 0.99
C SER A 32 -7.91 -5.44 -0.33
N ILE A 33 -8.31 -4.19 -0.59
CA ILE A 33 -9.15 -3.74 -1.69
C ILE A 33 -8.72 -4.27 -3.05
N ARG A 34 -7.41 -4.32 -3.34
CA ARG A 34 -6.89 -4.74 -4.65
C ARG A 34 -6.97 -6.25 -4.91
N GLY A 35 -7.75 -6.98 -4.11
CA GLY A 35 -7.89 -8.44 -4.20
C GLY A 35 -6.85 -9.24 -3.39
N ALA A 36 -6.49 -8.78 -2.19
CA ALA A 36 -5.60 -9.54 -1.32
C ALA A 36 -6.17 -10.95 -1.08
N GLN A 37 -5.29 -11.94 -1.06
CA GLN A 37 -5.62 -13.37 -0.99
C GLN A 37 -5.24 -14.00 0.34
N GLY A 38 -4.48 -13.30 1.18
CA GLY A 38 -4.14 -13.73 2.52
C GLY A 38 -3.64 -12.56 3.33
N GLY A 39 -3.64 -12.72 4.64
CA GLY A 39 -3.13 -11.69 5.53
C GLY A 39 -2.96 -12.20 6.94
N GLY A 40 -2.21 -11.46 7.73
CA GLY A 40 -2.00 -11.79 9.12
C GLY A 40 -1.72 -10.56 9.96
N LEU A 41 -1.82 -10.77 11.27
CA LEU A 41 -1.73 -9.75 12.29
C LEU A 41 -1.02 -10.36 13.50
N SER A 42 -0.08 -9.61 14.08
CA SER A 42 0.56 -9.93 15.35
C SER A 42 0.22 -8.84 16.36
N CYS A 43 -0.08 -9.23 17.59
CA CYS A 43 -0.34 -8.37 18.72
C CYS A 43 0.77 -8.58 19.76
N LEU A 44 1.44 -7.50 20.16
CA LEU A 44 2.41 -7.46 21.26
C LEU A 44 1.82 -6.59 22.37
N GLN A 45 1.69 -7.14 23.56
CA GLN A 45 1.19 -6.44 24.74
C GLN A 45 2.24 -6.43 25.85
N TYR A 46 2.39 -5.27 26.50
CA TYR A 46 3.31 -5.08 27.61
C TYR A 46 2.71 -4.16 28.66
N ARG A 47 2.89 -4.51 29.93
CA ARG A 47 2.41 -3.69 31.05
C ARG A 47 3.37 -2.53 31.29
N MET A 48 2.87 -1.31 31.22
CA MET A 48 3.65 -0.11 31.54
C MET A 48 3.86 -0.02 33.06
N PRO A 49 5.00 0.52 33.53
CA PRO A 49 5.22 0.80 34.96
C PRO A 49 4.16 1.78 35.47
N GLY A 50 3.65 1.57 36.69
CA GLY A 50 2.46 2.27 37.22
C GLY A 50 2.56 3.79 37.41
N ASP A 51 3.75 4.39 37.31
CA ASP A 51 4.00 5.80 37.68
C ASP A 51 4.21 6.76 36.48
N VAL A 52 4.04 6.29 35.25
CA VAL A 52 4.06 7.14 34.04
C VAL A 52 3.04 8.32 34.07
N PRO A 53 1.84 8.20 34.68
CA PRO A 53 0.84 9.28 34.65
C PRO A 53 1.29 10.63 35.27
N ALA A 54 2.17 10.61 36.28
CA ALA A 54 2.59 11.83 36.99
C ALA A 54 3.63 12.66 36.23
N LEU A 55 4.38 12.05 35.30
CA LEU A 55 5.42 12.68 34.50
C LEU A 55 4.88 13.31 33.21
N MET A 56 3.77 12.81 32.67
CA MET A 56 3.20 13.31 31.41
C MET A 56 2.38 14.59 31.56
N GLN A 57 1.82 14.88 32.74
CA GLN A 57 1.00 16.08 32.97
C GLN A 57 1.78 17.39 33.18
N LYS A 58 3.12 17.35 33.35
CA LYS A 58 3.87 18.52 33.86
C LYS A 58 4.65 19.37 32.85
N ASN A 59 4.76 19.02 31.57
CA ASN A 59 5.52 19.83 30.59
C ASN A 59 4.94 19.82 29.16
N PRO A 60 4.01 20.73 28.82
CA PRO A 60 3.68 21.03 27.43
C PRO A 60 4.67 22.06 26.87
N ILE A 61 5.53 21.66 25.92
CA ILE A 61 6.33 22.62 25.13
C ILE A 61 5.77 22.64 23.71
N ILE A 62 4.57 23.18 23.52
CA ILE A 62 4.14 23.89 22.29
C ILE A 62 3.06 24.89 22.73
N GLY A 63 3.45 26.16 22.92
CA GLY A 63 2.54 27.26 23.24
C GLY A 63 3.29 28.46 23.83
N ASP A 64 3.63 29.40 22.95
CA ASP A 64 4.10 30.78 23.14
C ASP A 64 5.22 31.10 24.18
N ALA A 65 6.08 32.02 23.77
CA ALA A 65 7.29 32.44 24.45
C ALA A 65 7.05 32.92 25.90
N GLU A 66 7.68 32.23 26.86
CA GLU A 66 8.45 32.76 28.01
C GLU A 66 8.64 31.63 29.04
N ALA A 67 9.86 31.10 29.16
CA ALA A 67 10.21 30.07 30.15
C ALA A 67 10.61 30.72 31.49
N PRO A 68 10.06 30.31 32.66
CA PRO A 68 10.57 30.74 33.95
C PRO A 68 11.81 29.94 34.36
N ALA A 69 12.85 30.65 34.79
CA ALA A 69 14.21 30.17 35.00
C ALA A 69 14.48 29.40 36.33
N ASN A 70 13.49 28.74 36.95
CA ASN A 70 13.75 28.00 38.20
C ASN A 70 12.76 26.86 38.42
N LEU A 71 13.12 25.66 37.98
CA LEU A 71 12.52 24.39 38.44
C LEU A 71 13.63 23.36 38.59
N GLN A 72 14.05 23.15 39.85
CA GLN A 72 14.86 22.00 40.24
C GLN A 72 14.05 20.72 39.97
N ASN A 73 14.56 19.85 39.08
CA ASN A 73 13.95 18.57 38.72
C ASN A 73 13.78 17.65 39.94
N PRO A 74 12.56 17.24 40.33
CA PRO A 74 12.38 16.16 41.29
C PRO A 74 12.49 14.82 40.55
N THR A 75 13.57 14.09 40.82
CA THR A 75 13.79 12.71 40.38
C THR A 75 12.78 11.78 41.05
N VAL A 76 11.76 11.33 40.31
CA VAL A 76 10.83 10.29 40.78
C VAL A 76 11.22 8.96 40.14
N LEU A 77 11.56 7.99 40.97
CA LEU A 77 11.98 6.64 40.63
C LEU A 77 10.75 5.82 40.18
N LEU A 78 10.87 5.10 39.06
CA LEU A 78 9.84 4.17 38.57
C LEU A 78 10.05 2.79 39.22
N PRO A 79 9.02 2.18 39.84
CA PRO A 79 9.11 0.84 40.41
C PRO A 79 9.25 -0.22 39.32
N ASP A 80 10.11 -1.20 39.61
CA ASP A 80 10.37 -2.39 38.79
C ASP A 80 9.08 -3.05 38.29
N ALA A 81 8.99 -3.22 36.97
CA ALA A 81 8.04 -4.11 36.31
C ALA A 81 8.47 -5.58 36.43
N HIS A 82 8.74 -6.05 37.66
CA HIS A 82 8.87 -7.48 37.95
C HIS A 82 7.48 -8.11 37.92
N ASP A 83 7.15 -8.82 36.84
CA ASP A 83 6.52 -10.17 36.92
C ASP A 83 5.77 -10.66 35.67
N ARG A 84 5.63 -9.87 34.59
CA ARG A 84 4.86 -10.37 33.41
C ARG A 84 5.61 -10.16 32.11
N ALA A 85 6.11 -11.27 31.56
CA ALA A 85 6.70 -11.34 30.23
C ALA A 85 5.75 -10.72 29.18
N PRO A 86 6.30 -10.01 28.17
CA PRO A 86 5.50 -9.47 27.08
C PRO A 86 4.72 -10.59 26.40
N LYS A 87 3.45 -10.32 26.11
CA LYS A 87 2.56 -11.28 25.49
C LYS A 87 2.53 -11.06 23.98
N ILE A 88 2.87 -12.08 23.21
CA ILE A 88 2.78 -12.07 21.76
C ILE A 88 1.76 -13.10 21.29
N GLU A 89 0.86 -12.67 20.42
CA GLU A 89 -0.10 -13.53 19.75
C GLU A 89 -0.16 -13.20 18.26
N ARG A 90 -0.31 -14.21 17.41
CA ARG A 90 -0.33 -14.05 15.94
C ARG A 90 -1.49 -14.80 15.32
N VAL A 91 -2.12 -14.16 14.33
CA VAL A 91 -3.13 -14.75 13.45
C VAL A 91 -2.71 -14.63 12.00
N ARG A 92 -3.04 -15.66 11.21
CA ARG A 92 -2.83 -15.70 9.76
C ARG A 92 -4.03 -16.36 9.13
N VAL A 93 -4.51 -15.81 8.02
CA VAL A 93 -5.66 -16.35 7.30
C VAL A 93 -5.42 -16.32 5.80
N LEU A 94 -5.89 -17.37 5.12
CA LEU A 94 -5.98 -17.42 3.66
C LEU A 94 -7.42 -17.12 3.25
N ARG A 95 -7.59 -16.16 2.36
CA ARG A 95 -8.90 -15.78 1.83
C ARG A 95 -9.48 -16.93 1.02
N ARG A 96 -10.66 -17.42 1.41
CA ARG A 96 -11.45 -18.30 0.56
C ARG A 96 -12.24 -17.48 -0.46
N LYS A 97 -12.61 -18.10 -1.58
CA LYS A 97 -13.34 -17.43 -2.67
C LYS A 97 -14.57 -16.70 -2.12
N ARG A 98 -14.69 -15.39 -2.40
CA ARG A 98 -15.80 -14.49 -2.01
C ARG A 98 -15.91 -14.12 -0.52
N GLN A 99 -14.92 -14.41 0.32
CA GLN A 99 -14.87 -13.87 1.70
C GLN A 99 -14.12 -12.53 1.75
N TYR A 100 -14.39 -11.69 2.75
CA TYR A 100 -13.62 -10.48 3.01
C TYR A 100 -12.43 -10.81 3.91
N LEU A 101 -11.22 -10.46 3.47
CA LEU A 101 -10.00 -10.78 4.22
C LEU A 101 -9.99 -10.10 5.59
N SER A 102 -10.51 -8.88 5.68
CA SER A 102 -10.58 -8.09 6.91
C SER A 102 -11.42 -8.78 7.99
N GLU A 103 -12.64 -9.21 7.64
CA GLU A 103 -13.53 -9.98 8.52
C GLU A 103 -12.90 -11.29 8.99
N MET A 104 -12.20 -12.01 8.11
CA MET A 104 -11.50 -13.24 8.48
C MET A 104 -10.38 -12.99 9.49
N ILE A 105 -9.58 -11.93 9.28
CA ILE A 105 -8.52 -11.54 10.24
C ILE A 105 -9.14 -11.09 11.55
N ALA A 106 -10.16 -10.22 11.51
CA ALA A 106 -10.84 -9.70 12.69
C ALA A 106 -11.46 -10.82 13.53
N THR A 107 -12.17 -11.75 12.88
CA THR A 107 -12.80 -12.92 13.55
C THR A 107 -11.74 -13.80 14.23
N GLU A 108 -10.66 -14.12 13.51
CA GLU A 108 -9.60 -14.97 14.07
C GLU A 108 -8.81 -14.24 15.16
N ALA A 109 -8.59 -12.93 15.02
CA ALA A 109 -7.97 -12.08 16.04
C ALA A 109 -8.84 -12.00 17.29
N GLN A 110 -10.14 -11.76 17.17
CA GLN A 110 -11.08 -11.78 18.31
C GLN A 110 -11.10 -13.15 19.01
N ARG A 111 -10.95 -14.24 18.26
CA ARG A 111 -10.91 -15.61 18.80
C ARG A 111 -9.61 -15.93 19.53
N ARG A 112 -8.46 -15.47 19.02
CA ARG A 112 -7.13 -15.83 19.54
C ARG A 112 -6.54 -14.81 20.50
N PHE A 113 -6.71 -13.52 20.23
CA PHE A 113 -6.06 -12.49 21.02
C PHE A 113 -6.72 -12.37 22.39
N THR A 114 -5.89 -12.45 23.41
CA THR A 114 -6.32 -12.34 24.79
C THR A 114 -5.63 -11.13 25.43
N PHE A 115 -6.42 -10.13 25.80
CA PHE A 115 -5.90 -8.87 26.33
C PHE A 115 -5.54 -8.97 27.81
N LEU A 116 -4.41 -8.39 28.21
CA LEU A 116 -4.01 -8.26 29.62
C LEU A 116 -5.07 -7.45 30.36
N LYS A 117 -5.52 -7.87 31.56
CA LYS A 117 -6.71 -7.29 32.22
C LYS A 117 -6.43 -6.15 33.21
N ASP A 118 -5.19 -6.03 33.71
CA ASP A 118 -4.87 -5.08 34.79
C ASP A 118 -3.69 -4.16 34.42
N GLY A 119 -3.84 -2.88 34.75
CA GLY A 119 -2.84 -1.82 34.59
C GLY A 119 -2.82 -1.19 33.19
N PRO A 120 -2.07 -0.09 33.01
CA PRO A 120 -1.81 0.50 31.70
C PRO A 120 -1.00 -0.48 30.84
N VAL A 121 -1.45 -0.71 29.60
CA VAL A 121 -0.82 -1.64 28.67
C VAL A 121 -0.43 -0.89 27.40
N ALA A 122 0.84 -0.99 27.02
CA ALA A 122 1.29 -0.66 25.68
C ALA A 122 0.95 -1.83 24.76
N THR A 123 0.20 -1.55 23.70
CA THR A 123 -0.23 -2.57 22.74
C THR A 123 0.22 -2.17 21.35
N THR A 124 0.82 -3.10 20.62
CA THR A 124 1.17 -2.87 19.23
C THR A 124 0.69 -3.99 18.34
N PHE A 125 0.13 -3.58 17.22
CA PHE A 125 -0.30 -4.44 16.14
C PHE A 125 0.56 -4.21 14.93
N ILE A 126 1.10 -5.28 14.35
CA ILE A 126 1.68 -5.25 13.00
C ILE A 126 1.00 -6.31 12.15
N GLY A 127 0.61 -5.92 10.95
CA GLY A 127 -0.14 -6.75 10.04
C GLY A 127 0.26 -6.52 8.59
N HIS A 128 -0.10 -7.46 7.75
CA HIS A 128 0.19 -7.37 6.34
C HIS A 128 -0.81 -8.15 5.50
N THR A 129 -1.21 -7.58 4.37
CA THR A 129 -2.08 -8.17 3.38
C THR A 129 -1.29 -8.54 2.13
N ARG A 130 -1.39 -9.81 1.74
CA ARG A 130 -0.64 -10.40 0.63
C ARG A 130 -1.53 -10.62 -0.58
N PHE A 131 -1.01 -10.29 -1.76
CA PHE A 131 -1.65 -10.51 -3.05
C PHE A 131 -1.03 -11.71 -3.75
N ALA A 132 -1.73 -12.30 -4.72
CA ALA A 132 -1.11 -13.32 -5.57
C ALA A 132 0.02 -12.69 -6.39
N THR A 133 1.25 -13.04 -6.05
CA THR A 133 2.46 -12.66 -6.78
C THR A 133 3.04 -13.90 -7.45
N GLY A 134 2.47 -14.38 -8.56
CA GLY A 134 2.97 -15.53 -9.35
C GLY A 134 3.07 -16.91 -8.67
N SER A 135 3.10 -16.97 -7.33
CA SER A 135 3.22 -18.16 -6.50
C SER A 135 1.93 -18.44 -5.73
N LEU A 136 1.72 -19.72 -5.41
CA LEU A 136 0.58 -20.17 -4.61
C LEU A 136 0.70 -19.62 -3.18
N ASN A 137 -0.33 -18.88 -2.73
CA ASN A 137 -0.39 -18.41 -1.35
C ASN A 137 -0.54 -19.57 -0.37
N ARG A 138 0.48 -19.80 0.45
CA ARG A 138 0.48 -20.76 1.55
C ARG A 138 0.39 -20.03 2.89
N LEU A 139 -0.29 -20.62 3.87
CA LEU A 139 -0.51 -20.01 5.19
C LEU A 139 0.81 -19.68 5.91
N GLU A 140 1.82 -20.53 5.72
CA GLU A 140 3.13 -20.41 6.34
C GLU A 140 3.93 -19.23 5.79
N GLU A 141 3.68 -18.87 4.53
CA GLU A 141 4.31 -17.73 3.85
C GLU A 141 3.55 -16.40 4.06
N ILE A 142 2.53 -16.37 4.92
CA ILE A 142 1.82 -15.14 5.26
C ILE A 142 2.53 -14.48 6.45
N HIS A 143 2.69 -13.17 6.38
CA HIS A 143 3.19 -12.33 7.46
C HIS A 143 2.30 -12.33 8.71
N PRO A 144 2.78 -11.84 9.86
CA PRO A 144 4.17 -11.48 10.16
C PRO A 144 5.10 -12.70 10.23
N HIS A 145 6.34 -12.54 9.79
CA HIS A 145 7.37 -13.59 9.82
C HIS A 145 8.25 -13.50 11.06
N GLU A 146 8.73 -14.66 11.49
CA GLU A 146 9.77 -14.87 12.49
C GLU A 146 10.74 -15.91 11.91
N TRP A 147 11.99 -15.92 12.34
CA TRP A 147 12.93 -17.01 12.04
C TRP A 147 13.07 -17.92 13.24
N CYS A 148 13.52 -17.37 14.38
CA CYS A 148 13.54 -18.08 15.65
C CYS A 148 12.16 -17.97 16.33
N PRO A 149 11.60 -19.07 16.85
CA PRO A 149 10.43 -18.98 17.72
C PRO A 149 10.81 -18.19 18.99
N PRO A 150 9.82 -17.54 19.66
CA PRO A 150 10.09 -16.84 20.91
C PRO A 150 10.74 -17.77 21.95
N GLN A 151 11.89 -17.35 22.49
CA GLN A 151 12.70 -18.15 23.41
C GLN A 151 13.07 -17.37 24.65
N THR A 152 13.14 -18.04 25.79
CA THR A 152 13.58 -17.41 27.04
C THR A 152 15.10 -17.36 27.06
N GLU A 153 15.66 -16.16 27.17
CA GLU A 153 17.10 -15.93 27.24
C GLU A 153 17.45 -15.11 28.48
N SER A 154 18.70 -15.26 28.92
CA SER A 154 19.30 -14.26 29.78
C SER A 154 19.48 -12.96 29.00
N VAL A 155 18.90 -11.88 29.52
CA VAL A 155 19.05 -10.54 28.99
C VAL A 155 19.49 -9.60 30.09
N TRP A 156 20.40 -8.72 29.73
CA TRP A 156 20.85 -7.65 30.59
C TRP A 156 20.00 -6.42 30.38
N ARG A 157 19.47 -5.90 31.48
CA ARG A 157 18.65 -4.69 31.52
C ARG A 157 19.26 -3.70 32.48
N TYR A 158 19.03 -2.43 32.18
CA TYR A 158 19.27 -1.36 33.12
C TYR A 158 17.93 -0.92 33.71
N THR A 159 17.82 -0.85 35.03
CA THR A 159 16.75 -0.10 35.72
C THR A 159 17.37 0.94 36.65
N ALA A 160 16.63 2.02 36.92
CA ALA A 160 17.10 3.04 37.86
C ALA A 160 17.35 2.49 39.27
N GLU A 161 16.57 1.48 39.66
CA GLU A 161 16.58 0.87 40.99
C GLU A 161 17.69 -0.16 41.16
N GLN A 162 17.82 -1.08 40.19
CA GLN A 162 18.76 -2.20 40.27
C GLN A 162 20.06 -1.96 39.50
N GLY A 163 20.16 -0.82 38.80
CA GLY A 163 21.22 -0.59 37.84
C GLY A 163 21.19 -1.65 36.74
N PHE A 164 22.38 -1.96 36.22
CA PHE A 164 22.54 -2.99 35.20
C PHE A 164 22.50 -4.38 35.85
N HIS A 165 21.47 -5.15 35.54
CA HIS A 165 21.24 -6.48 36.09
C HIS A 165 20.81 -7.45 35.00
N GLU A 166 20.95 -8.73 35.31
CA GLU A 166 20.52 -9.82 34.46
C GLU A 166 19.09 -10.25 34.82
N THR A 167 18.29 -10.55 33.81
CA THR A 167 16.95 -11.11 33.98
C THR A 167 16.64 -12.10 32.87
N GLN A 168 15.70 -13.02 33.11
CA GLN A 168 15.20 -13.90 32.08
C GLN A 168 14.07 -13.21 31.31
N ALA A 169 14.18 -13.13 29.99
CA ALA A 169 13.14 -12.55 29.16
C ALA A 169 12.86 -13.39 27.93
N THR A 170 11.59 -13.43 27.51
CA THR A 170 11.21 -13.99 26.22
C THR A 170 11.66 -13.04 25.11
N VAL A 171 12.54 -13.51 24.24
CA VAL A 171 13.06 -12.83 23.06
C VAL A 171 12.31 -13.34 21.84
N GLY A 172 11.66 -12.45 21.10
CA GLY A 172 11.02 -12.77 19.83
C GLY A 172 10.96 -11.56 18.92
N ILE A 173 11.26 -11.76 17.63
CA ILE A 173 11.26 -10.71 16.61
C ILE A 173 10.24 -11.05 15.53
N HIS A 174 9.41 -10.08 15.21
CA HIS A 174 8.36 -10.21 14.21
C HIS A 174 8.53 -9.12 13.16
N ILE A 175 8.44 -9.49 11.90
CA ILE A 175 8.50 -8.52 10.80
C ILE A 175 7.31 -8.65 9.86
N THR A 176 6.96 -7.54 9.22
CA THR A 176 6.30 -7.60 7.91
C THR A 176 7.10 -6.85 6.86
N HIS A 177 6.99 -7.29 5.62
CA HIS A 177 7.82 -6.80 4.54
C HIS A 177 7.01 -6.78 3.25
N ASN A 178 7.16 -5.70 2.48
CA ASN A 178 6.68 -5.55 1.12
C ASN A 178 7.88 -5.16 0.25
N GLY A 179 7.97 -5.74 -0.95
CA GLY A 179 9.11 -5.59 -1.87
C GLY A 179 9.95 -6.86 -1.99
N ASP A 180 11.07 -6.75 -2.69
CA ASP A 180 12.00 -7.83 -3.00
C ASP A 180 13.34 -7.63 -2.28
N PHE A 181 13.98 -8.71 -1.85
CA PHE A 181 15.30 -8.70 -1.23
C PHE A 181 16.28 -9.56 -2.03
N ASP A 182 17.16 -8.90 -2.78
CA ASP A 182 18.05 -9.56 -3.74
C ASP A 182 19.32 -10.09 -3.06
N GLY A 183 19.91 -9.30 -2.17
CA GLY A 183 21.17 -9.63 -1.51
C GLY A 183 21.59 -8.61 -0.47
N LEU A 184 22.65 -8.94 0.25
CA LEU A 184 23.20 -8.15 1.35
C LEU A 184 24.72 -8.09 1.21
N ASP A 185 25.28 -6.88 1.17
CA ASP A 185 26.72 -6.70 1.35
C ASP A 185 27.06 -6.87 2.84
N ALA A 186 27.64 -7.99 3.22
CA ALA A 186 27.99 -8.28 4.59
C ALA A 186 29.22 -9.18 4.67
N PHE A 187 30.03 -8.99 5.71
CA PHE A 187 31.24 -9.79 5.94
C PHE A 187 32.22 -9.73 4.75
N ASN A 188 32.42 -8.52 4.21
CA ASN A 188 33.29 -8.24 3.06
C ASN A 188 32.94 -9.05 1.80
N CYS A 189 31.68 -9.48 1.65
CA CYS A 189 31.21 -10.19 0.47
C CYS A 189 29.74 -9.85 0.17
N GLU A 190 29.36 -9.99 -1.09
CA GLU A 190 27.96 -9.92 -1.51
C GLU A 190 27.29 -11.28 -1.25
N ILE A 191 26.35 -11.30 -0.31
CA ILE A 191 25.61 -12.50 0.07
C ILE A 191 24.26 -12.48 -0.65
N THR A 192 24.01 -13.48 -1.49
CA THR A 192 22.71 -13.65 -2.13
C THR A 192 21.63 -13.98 -1.11
N ASN A 193 20.37 -13.69 -1.41
CA ASN A 193 19.23 -14.12 -0.59
C ASN A 193 19.28 -15.61 -0.24
N SER A 194 19.61 -16.48 -1.20
CA SER A 194 19.69 -17.93 -0.95
C SER A 194 20.82 -18.30 0.00
N ASP A 195 21.99 -17.66 -0.11
CA ASP A 195 23.14 -17.98 0.72
C ASP A 195 23.00 -17.42 2.14
N LEU A 196 22.33 -16.27 2.28
CA LEU A 196 21.97 -15.75 3.59
C LEU A 196 21.07 -16.73 4.36
N GLY A 197 20.11 -17.38 3.69
CA GLY A 197 19.27 -18.39 4.32
C GLY A 197 20.06 -19.57 4.90
N LYS A 198 21.07 -20.06 4.16
CA LYS A 198 21.96 -21.15 4.62
C LYS A 198 22.82 -20.69 5.80
N LEU A 199 23.40 -19.49 5.68
CA LEU A 199 24.22 -18.88 6.71
C LEU A 199 23.43 -18.73 8.03
N LEU A 200 22.20 -18.20 7.96
CA LEU A 200 21.34 -18.03 9.13
C LEU A 200 20.97 -19.37 9.76
N GLY A 201 20.73 -20.42 8.95
CA GLY A 201 20.48 -21.78 9.45
C GLY A 201 21.63 -22.31 10.30
N ILE A 202 22.87 -22.08 9.87
CA ILE A 202 24.09 -22.48 10.58
C ILE A 202 24.26 -21.65 11.84
N VAL A 203 24.27 -20.32 11.71
CA VAL A 203 24.61 -19.39 12.81
C VAL A 203 23.55 -19.36 13.91
N LEU A 204 22.27 -19.39 13.53
CA LEU A 204 21.18 -19.38 14.50
C LEU A 204 20.87 -20.78 15.05
N GLY A 205 21.43 -21.83 14.44
CA GLY A 205 21.18 -23.22 14.81
C GLY A 205 19.76 -23.71 14.51
N VAL A 206 18.99 -22.94 13.72
CA VAL A 206 17.60 -23.22 13.37
C VAL A 206 17.42 -22.95 11.87
N GLU A 207 17.03 -23.96 11.11
CA GLU A 207 16.68 -23.79 9.70
C GLU A 207 15.27 -23.19 9.57
N SER A 208 15.10 -22.25 8.63
CA SER A 208 13.76 -21.80 8.26
C SER A 208 13.13 -22.75 7.25
N PRO A 209 11.89 -23.23 7.49
CA PRO A 209 11.18 -24.04 6.50
C PRO A 209 10.75 -23.20 5.27
N LEU A 210 10.90 -21.88 5.31
CA LEU A 210 10.38 -20.95 4.32
C LEU A 210 11.46 -20.42 3.38
N LYS A 211 11.16 -20.48 2.08
CA LYS A 211 12.09 -20.06 1.03
C LYS A 211 11.99 -18.59 0.64
N GLY A 212 10.95 -17.87 1.07
CA GLY A 212 10.77 -16.45 0.74
C GLY A 212 11.82 -15.53 1.37
N ASP A 213 11.80 -14.27 0.94
CA ASP A 213 12.71 -13.21 1.37
C ASP A 213 12.51 -12.83 2.84
N SER A 214 11.25 -12.61 3.21
CA SER A 214 10.88 -12.09 4.53
C SER A 214 11.30 -12.97 5.71
N PRO A 215 11.22 -14.30 5.65
CA PRO A 215 11.84 -15.16 6.67
C PRO A 215 13.32 -14.84 6.89
N LYS A 216 14.11 -14.66 5.84
CA LYS A 216 15.56 -14.40 5.95
C LYS A 216 15.84 -13.02 6.53
N ILE A 217 15.03 -12.03 6.17
CA ILE A 217 15.07 -10.71 6.81
C ILE A 217 14.78 -10.86 8.31
N ALA A 218 13.80 -11.69 8.70
CA ALA A 218 13.51 -11.94 10.12
C ALA A 218 14.70 -12.60 10.82
N GLY A 219 15.35 -13.59 10.18
CA GLY A 219 16.55 -14.24 10.70
C GLY A 219 17.75 -13.30 10.81
N PHE A 220 17.93 -12.39 9.85
CA PHE A 220 18.93 -11.33 9.97
C PHE A 220 18.65 -10.44 11.19
N MET A 221 17.39 -10.07 11.43
CA MET A 221 17.03 -9.30 12.63
C MET A 221 17.27 -10.09 13.92
N ASP A 222 16.99 -11.40 13.96
CA ASP A 222 17.33 -12.28 15.10
C ASP A 222 18.84 -12.35 15.38
N LEU A 223 19.65 -12.27 14.32
CA LEU A 223 21.11 -12.22 14.38
C LEU A 223 21.65 -10.85 14.81
N ALA A 224 21.11 -9.76 14.27
CA ALA A 224 21.66 -8.41 14.41
C ALA A 224 21.13 -7.65 15.63
N ARG A 225 19.92 -7.95 16.10
CA ARG A 225 19.34 -7.33 17.31
C ARG A 225 19.89 -8.02 18.56
N VAL A 226 21.00 -7.50 19.06
CA VAL A 226 21.76 -8.09 20.16
C VAL A 226 21.90 -7.18 21.39
N GLN A 227 21.23 -6.02 21.41
CA GLN A 227 21.31 -5.15 22.58
C GLN A 227 20.83 -5.85 23.86
N GLY A 228 21.66 -5.85 24.90
CA GLY A 228 21.39 -6.54 26.16
C GLY A 228 21.51 -8.07 26.09
N ARG A 229 21.94 -8.66 24.96
CA ARG A 229 22.10 -10.12 24.78
C ARG A 229 23.58 -10.42 24.52
N LEU A 230 24.35 -10.72 25.57
CA LEU A 230 25.81 -10.76 25.49
C LEU A 230 26.32 -11.94 24.65
N ALA A 231 25.79 -13.15 24.87
CA ALA A 231 26.04 -14.32 24.01
C ALA A 231 25.68 -14.05 22.53
N ALA A 232 24.52 -13.45 22.26
CA ALA A 232 24.11 -13.12 20.89
C ALA A 232 25.04 -12.07 20.24
N ALA A 233 25.50 -11.09 21.02
CA ALA A 233 26.43 -10.07 20.54
C ALA A 233 27.81 -10.66 20.21
N ALA A 234 28.29 -11.61 21.01
CA ALA A 234 29.51 -12.35 20.73
C ALA A 234 29.39 -13.13 19.42
N ARG A 235 28.27 -13.84 19.22
CA ARG A 235 27.98 -14.55 17.98
C ARG A 235 28.03 -13.63 16.75
N LEU A 236 27.37 -12.47 16.82
CA LEU A 236 27.41 -11.48 15.74
C LEU A 236 28.84 -10.93 15.50
N ALA A 237 29.61 -10.73 16.56
CA ALA A 237 30.97 -10.21 16.46
C ALA A 237 31.92 -11.15 15.74
N VAL A 238 31.79 -12.47 15.94
CA VAL A 238 32.59 -13.46 15.18
C VAL A 238 32.35 -13.35 13.69
N LEU A 239 31.10 -13.12 13.27
CA LEU A 239 30.80 -12.93 11.85
C LEU A 239 31.42 -11.65 11.30
N ARG A 240 31.40 -10.55 12.07
CA ARG A 240 31.93 -9.25 11.63
C ARG A 240 33.44 -9.22 11.44
N ILE A 241 34.18 -10.05 12.17
CA ILE A 241 35.64 -10.16 12.05
C ILE A 241 36.06 -11.29 11.10
N SER A 242 35.12 -12.07 10.57
CA SER A 242 35.43 -13.16 9.64
C SER A 242 35.66 -12.61 8.25
N ASP A 243 36.78 -13.00 7.62
CA ASP A 243 37.18 -12.49 6.30
C ASP A 243 36.47 -13.18 5.12
N SER A 244 35.76 -14.29 5.36
CA SER A 244 35.03 -15.02 4.30
C SER A 244 33.83 -15.83 4.81
N LEU A 245 32.89 -16.12 3.90
CA LEU A 245 31.79 -17.07 4.15
C LEU A 245 32.27 -18.50 4.45
N VAL A 246 33.42 -18.90 3.91
CA VAL A 246 34.00 -20.25 4.11
C VAL A 246 34.41 -20.43 5.57
N SER A 247 35.09 -19.43 6.16
CA SER A 247 35.43 -19.42 7.59
C SER A 247 34.21 -19.48 8.52
N VAL A 248 33.03 -19.07 8.04
CA VAL A 248 31.79 -19.11 8.83
C VAL A 248 31.14 -20.50 8.84
N HIS A 249 31.32 -21.30 7.79
CA HIS A 249 30.80 -22.69 7.76
C HIS A 249 31.49 -23.61 8.78
N ASP A 250 32.68 -23.22 9.23
CA ASP A 250 33.44 -23.93 10.27
C ASP A 250 33.00 -23.56 11.69
N ILE A 251 32.16 -22.53 11.87
CA ILE A 251 31.60 -22.13 13.16
C ILE A 251 30.42 -23.07 13.49
N ARG A 252 30.72 -24.26 14.02
CA ARG A 252 29.71 -25.24 14.47
C ARG A 252 29.33 -25.09 15.94
N ALA A 253 29.22 -23.85 16.42
CA ALA A 253 28.85 -23.56 17.80
C ALA A 253 27.33 -23.59 17.99
N THR A 254 26.84 -24.37 18.96
CA THR A 254 25.42 -24.33 19.36
C THR A 254 25.13 -23.10 20.21
N TRP A 255 23.84 -22.81 20.47
CA TRP A 255 23.47 -21.72 21.37
C TRP A 255 24.04 -21.92 22.79
N GLU A 256 24.06 -23.15 23.28
CA GLU A 256 24.64 -23.51 24.58
C GLU A 256 26.15 -23.22 24.66
N ASP A 257 26.87 -23.36 23.54
CA ASP A 257 28.29 -23.01 23.48
C ASP A 257 28.49 -21.48 23.64
N TRP A 258 27.60 -20.65 23.07
CA TRP A 258 27.64 -19.19 23.24
C TRP A 258 27.27 -18.76 24.66
N VAL A 259 26.31 -19.43 25.30
CA VAL A 259 25.94 -19.17 26.70
C VAL A 259 27.10 -19.55 27.64
N ALA A 260 27.75 -20.70 27.41
CA ALA A 260 28.93 -21.09 28.16
C ALA A 260 30.08 -20.08 27.99
N PHE A 261 30.28 -19.60 26.75
CA PHE A 261 31.27 -18.55 26.46
C PHE A 261 30.98 -17.23 27.19
N GLU A 262 29.70 -16.81 27.21
CA GLU A 262 29.26 -15.67 28.01
C GLU A 262 29.61 -15.87 29.49
N ASP A 263 29.22 -17.00 30.09
CA ASP A 263 29.36 -17.27 31.52
C ASP A 263 30.82 -17.31 31.99
N GLU A 264 31.72 -17.88 31.19
CA GLU A 264 33.12 -18.07 31.57
C GLU A 264 34.00 -16.83 31.35
N ILE A 265 33.72 -16.07 30.27
CA ILE A 265 34.59 -14.98 29.81
C ILE A 265 33.91 -13.63 29.91
N LEU A 266 32.81 -13.41 29.17
CA LEU A 266 32.28 -12.07 28.96
C LEU A 266 31.55 -11.53 30.19
N ARG A 267 30.77 -12.38 30.87
CA ARG A 267 30.02 -12.03 32.08
C ARG A 267 30.93 -11.58 33.22
N PRO A 268 32.02 -12.30 33.58
CA PRO A 268 32.96 -11.83 34.59
C PRO A 268 33.60 -10.48 34.25
N VAL A 269 33.93 -10.24 32.97
CA VAL A 269 34.49 -8.96 32.50
C VAL A 269 33.47 -7.84 32.71
N LEU A 270 32.25 -8.05 32.22
CA LEU A 270 31.18 -7.07 32.33
C LEU A 270 30.84 -6.75 33.80
N GLN A 271 30.68 -7.78 34.65
CA GLN A 271 30.41 -7.59 36.08
C GLN A 271 31.54 -6.87 36.80
N ARG A 272 32.81 -7.13 36.45
CA ARG A 272 33.97 -6.43 37.02
C ARG A 272 33.96 -4.95 36.65
N CYS A 273 33.76 -4.65 35.37
CA CYS A 273 33.71 -3.27 34.88
C CYS A 273 32.54 -2.50 35.49
N LEU A 274 31.34 -3.11 35.55
CA LEU A 274 30.16 -2.49 36.16
C LEU A 274 30.33 -2.22 37.66
N LYS A 275 30.99 -3.13 38.40
CA LYS A 275 31.29 -2.90 39.83
C LYS A 275 32.29 -1.76 40.06
N ARG A 276 33.24 -1.55 39.14
CA ARG A 276 34.30 -0.54 39.29
C ARG A 276 33.84 0.86 38.88
N ASP A 277 33.17 0.95 37.73
CA ASP A 277 32.87 2.21 37.04
C ASP A 277 31.49 2.18 36.36
N GLY A 278 30.51 1.43 36.89
CA GLY A 278 29.20 1.20 36.24
C GLY A 278 28.46 2.48 35.80
N SER A 279 28.55 3.56 36.59
CA SER A 279 27.97 4.87 36.26
C SER A 279 28.71 5.62 35.14
N LYS A 280 29.97 5.28 34.85
CA LYS A 280 30.74 5.80 33.71
C LYS A 280 30.58 4.95 32.45
N ILE A 281 30.25 3.66 32.60
CA ILE A 281 30.12 2.72 31.48
C ILE A 281 28.73 2.82 30.85
N ILE A 282 27.69 3.00 31.68
CA ILE A 282 26.30 2.97 31.24
C ILE A 282 25.55 4.14 31.90
N ARG A 283 24.92 4.98 31.08
CA ARG A 283 23.93 5.95 31.54
C ARG A 283 22.53 5.43 31.18
N ALA A 284 21.65 5.39 32.18
CA ALA A 284 20.27 4.95 32.04
C ALA A 284 19.50 5.85 31.06
N THR A 285 18.73 5.28 30.14
CA THR A 285 17.74 6.09 29.40
C THR A 285 16.31 5.56 29.50
N THR A 286 16.06 4.28 29.78
CA THR A 286 14.72 3.69 30.09
C THR A 286 14.88 2.23 30.57
N PRO A 287 13.85 1.58 31.17
CA PRO A 287 13.86 0.14 31.34
C PRO A 287 14.06 -0.58 30.00
N GLY A 288 15.19 -1.27 29.84
CA GLY A 288 15.54 -1.98 28.60
C GLY A 288 16.33 -1.18 27.55
N ARG A 289 16.68 0.09 27.81
CA ARG A 289 17.52 0.92 26.93
C ARG A 289 18.54 1.75 27.71
N TYR A 290 19.76 1.84 27.20
CA TYR A 290 20.85 2.53 27.87
C TYR A 290 21.83 3.16 26.87
N THR A 291 22.48 4.26 27.26
CA THR A 291 23.50 4.96 26.47
C THR A 291 24.90 4.68 26.99
N VAL A 292 25.88 4.69 26.08
CA VAL A 292 27.24 4.24 26.34
C VAL A 292 28.26 5.27 25.87
N PRO A 293 29.02 5.88 26.79
CA PRO A 293 30.12 6.78 26.46
C PRO A 293 31.14 6.16 25.50
N LYS A 294 31.81 6.97 24.68
CA LYS A 294 32.79 6.47 23.69
C LYS A 294 33.91 5.65 24.35
N ASP A 295 34.34 6.03 25.55
CA ASP A 295 35.44 5.36 26.25
C ASP A 295 35.03 4.09 27.00
N ALA A 296 33.74 3.91 27.30
CA ALA A 296 33.24 2.73 28.00
C ALA A 296 33.52 1.43 27.24
N ILE A 297 33.43 1.45 25.91
CA ILE A 297 33.78 0.29 25.07
C ILE A 297 35.28 -0.01 25.17
N ARG A 298 36.14 1.02 25.21
CA ARG A 298 37.59 0.83 25.32
C ARG A 298 37.97 0.17 26.64
N GLU A 299 37.34 0.59 27.74
CA GLU A 299 37.55 -0.02 29.06
C GLU A 299 37.11 -1.48 29.10
N LEU A 300 35.92 -1.79 28.56
CA LEU A 300 35.41 -3.17 28.47
C LEU A 300 36.32 -4.06 27.62
N VAL A 301 36.82 -3.54 26.50
CA VAL A 301 37.77 -4.25 25.62
C VAL A 301 39.08 -4.51 26.35
N ALA A 302 39.64 -3.51 27.05
CA ALA A 302 40.88 -3.68 27.80
C ALA A 302 40.75 -4.73 28.91
N ALA A 303 39.66 -4.69 29.69
CA ALA A 303 39.38 -5.70 30.72
C ALA A 303 39.12 -7.09 30.12
N GLY A 304 38.50 -7.15 28.94
CA GLY A 304 38.32 -8.40 28.19
C GLY A 304 39.65 -9.00 27.75
N MET A 305 40.56 -8.18 27.22
CA MET A 305 41.90 -8.61 26.82
C MET A 305 42.69 -9.16 28.01
N GLU A 306 42.68 -8.45 29.15
CA GLU A 306 43.34 -8.92 30.39
C GLU A 306 42.80 -10.29 30.83
N ARG A 307 41.47 -10.47 30.79
CA ARG A 307 40.84 -11.73 31.18
C ARG A 307 41.19 -12.88 30.22
N ILE A 308 41.19 -12.62 28.91
CA ILE A 308 41.56 -13.65 27.93
C ILE A 308 43.02 -14.03 28.10
N GLN A 309 43.92 -13.05 28.31
CA GLN A 309 45.34 -13.32 28.56
C GLN A 309 45.56 -14.15 29.84
N ASP A 310 44.89 -13.80 30.95
CA ASP A 310 44.93 -14.57 32.19
C ASP A 310 44.47 -16.03 32.01
N LEU A 311 43.44 -16.25 31.19
CA LEU A 311 42.97 -17.60 30.84
C LEU A 311 43.95 -18.35 29.94
N LYS A 312 44.62 -17.64 29.01
CA LYS A 312 45.68 -18.20 28.16
C LYS A 312 46.87 -18.65 29.03
N ASP A 313 47.34 -17.78 29.91
CA ASP A 313 48.50 -18.04 30.76
C ASP A 313 48.29 -19.22 31.73
N ARG A 314 47.06 -19.40 32.23
CA ARG A 314 46.71 -20.50 33.14
C ARG A 314 46.47 -21.84 32.44
N ASN A 315 46.49 -21.88 31.10
CA ASN A 315 46.05 -23.02 30.28
C ASN A 315 44.67 -23.58 30.72
N ALA A 316 43.83 -22.70 31.28
CA ALA A 316 42.64 -23.07 32.04
C ALA A 316 41.42 -23.35 31.15
N PHE A 317 41.55 -23.27 29.83
CA PHE A 317 40.43 -23.38 28.89
C PHE A 317 40.19 -24.83 28.40
N ALA A 318 41.22 -25.67 28.40
CA ALA A 318 41.15 -27.05 27.90
C ALA A 318 40.27 -28.02 28.74
N PRO A 319 40.07 -27.85 30.07
CA PRO A 319 39.24 -28.78 30.86
C PRO A 319 37.77 -28.35 31.04
N THR A 320 37.42 -27.09 30.84
CA THR A 320 36.16 -26.48 31.33
C THR A 320 34.98 -26.68 30.37
N LEU A 321 35.24 -26.67 29.06
CA LEU A 321 34.26 -27.06 28.04
C LEU A 321 34.35 -28.59 27.85
N GLY A 322 33.47 -29.31 28.53
CA GLY A 322 33.54 -30.77 28.74
C GLY A 322 33.96 -31.61 27.53
N LYS A 323 34.77 -32.64 27.81
CA LYS A 323 35.24 -33.67 26.85
C LYS A 323 34.05 -34.24 26.07
N GLY A 324 33.88 -33.79 24.82
CA GLY A 324 32.86 -34.30 23.91
C GLY A 324 32.01 -33.24 23.21
N ARG A 325 32.08 -31.96 23.61
CA ARG A 325 31.44 -30.87 22.85
C ARG A 325 32.39 -30.33 21.79
N SER A 326 31.81 -30.08 20.61
CA SER A 326 32.49 -29.74 19.37
C SER A 326 33.44 -28.55 19.52
N LEU A 327 34.56 -28.65 18.84
CA LEU A 327 35.68 -27.72 18.72
C LEU A 327 35.26 -26.37 18.12
N CYS A 328 34.69 -25.39 18.85
CA CYS A 328 33.97 -24.31 18.15
C CYS A 328 34.18 -22.82 18.50
N ILE A 329 34.55 -22.39 19.71
CA ILE A 329 34.80 -20.93 19.97
C ILE A 329 36.12 -20.69 20.71
N GLY A 330 36.38 -21.45 21.77
CA GLY A 330 37.65 -21.38 22.50
C GLY A 330 38.86 -21.64 21.60
N THR A 331 38.74 -22.62 20.71
CA THR A 331 39.80 -22.95 19.74
C THR A 331 40.03 -21.82 18.73
N LEU A 332 38.96 -21.12 18.29
CA LEU A 332 39.09 -19.94 17.41
C LEU A 332 39.85 -18.82 18.12
N LEU A 333 39.45 -18.49 19.35
CA LEU A 333 40.10 -17.44 20.17
C LEU A 333 41.57 -17.73 20.48
N TRP A 334 41.94 -19.00 20.63
CA TRP A 334 43.34 -19.40 20.82
C TRP A 334 44.18 -19.25 19.56
N GLY A 335 43.56 -19.37 18.38
CA GLY A 335 44.21 -19.12 17.10
C GLY A 335 44.28 -17.64 16.71
N TRP A 336 43.54 -16.76 17.39
CA TRP A 336 43.51 -15.33 17.09
C TRP A 336 44.69 -14.59 17.73
N ASP A 337 45.23 -13.66 16.95
CA ASP A 337 46.16 -12.65 17.44
C ASP A 337 45.43 -11.60 18.32
N ASP A 338 46.22 -10.72 18.95
CA ASP A 338 45.67 -9.71 19.86
C ASP A 338 44.77 -8.71 19.13
N ILE A 339 45.06 -8.39 17.86
CA ILE A 339 44.29 -7.44 17.04
C ILE A 339 42.90 -8.00 16.72
N THR A 340 42.84 -9.26 16.31
CA THR A 340 41.60 -9.99 16.02
C THR A 340 40.78 -10.15 17.30
N THR A 341 41.43 -10.52 18.41
CA THR A 341 40.77 -10.64 19.72
C THR A 341 40.21 -9.30 20.21
N GLN A 342 40.98 -8.21 20.05
CA GLN A 342 40.54 -6.87 20.39
C GLN A 342 39.35 -6.43 19.52
N SER A 343 39.38 -6.73 18.22
CA SER A 343 38.30 -6.42 17.27
C SER A 343 37.03 -7.21 17.60
N PHE A 344 37.16 -8.49 17.94
CA PHE A 344 36.07 -9.33 18.44
C PHE A 344 35.40 -8.72 19.67
N LEU A 345 36.18 -8.39 20.71
CA LEU A 345 35.66 -7.78 21.93
C LEU A 345 35.00 -6.43 21.65
N HIS A 346 35.61 -5.62 20.79
CA HIS A 346 35.05 -4.33 20.39
C HIS A 346 33.67 -4.50 19.76
N HIS A 347 33.53 -5.38 18.77
CA HIS A 347 32.26 -5.64 18.11
C HIS A 347 31.23 -6.31 19.03
N THR A 348 31.68 -7.16 19.95
CA THR A 348 30.83 -7.81 20.96
C THR A 348 30.21 -6.76 21.88
N PHE A 349 31.03 -5.94 22.54
CA PHE A 349 30.52 -4.92 23.46
C PHE A 349 29.77 -3.81 22.72
N ARG A 350 30.23 -3.38 21.54
CA ARG A 350 29.48 -2.41 20.72
C ARG A 350 28.10 -2.94 20.36
N GLY A 351 28.01 -4.20 19.91
CA GLY A 351 26.75 -4.85 19.57
C GLY A 351 25.84 -4.97 20.79
N PHE A 352 26.37 -5.55 21.87
CA PHE A 352 25.69 -5.72 23.15
C PHE A 352 25.10 -4.41 23.64
N LEU A 353 25.82 -3.30 23.48
CA LEU A 353 25.41 -2.03 24.06
C LEU A 353 24.50 -1.19 23.14
N ARG A 354 24.63 -1.33 21.81
CA ARG A 354 24.04 -0.38 20.85
C ARG A 354 23.12 -1.01 19.79
N SER A 355 23.11 -2.33 19.62
CA SER A 355 22.39 -2.98 18.51
C SER A 355 20.92 -3.26 18.84
N ASP A 356 20.14 -2.18 18.99
CA ASP A 356 18.67 -2.22 19.12
C ASP A 356 17.99 -2.50 17.77
N CYS A 357 16.66 -2.65 17.74
CA CYS A 357 15.93 -2.92 16.48
C CYS A 357 16.19 -1.86 15.41
N TYR A 358 16.28 -0.60 15.82
CA TYR A 358 16.48 0.54 14.93
C TYR A 358 17.88 0.51 14.29
N THR A 359 18.91 0.26 15.10
CA THR A 359 20.30 0.15 14.64
C THR A 359 20.51 -1.09 13.78
N ALA A 360 19.95 -2.23 14.18
CA ALA A 360 20.05 -3.48 13.41
C ALA A 360 19.38 -3.35 12.04
N LEU A 361 18.21 -2.70 11.97
CA LEU A 361 17.53 -2.47 10.69
C LEU A 361 18.28 -1.45 9.81
N ALA A 362 18.87 -0.42 10.42
CA ALA A 362 19.70 0.55 9.71
C ALA A 362 20.96 -0.11 9.12
N GLU A 363 21.64 -0.97 9.88
CA GLU A 363 22.78 -1.76 9.39
C GLU A 363 22.37 -2.66 8.22
N MET A 364 21.22 -3.33 8.32
CA MET A 364 20.71 -4.16 7.23
C MET A 364 20.44 -3.33 5.97
N LEU A 365 19.59 -2.30 6.07
CA LEU A 365 19.10 -1.57 4.89
C LEU A 365 20.17 -0.68 4.24
N SER A 366 21.20 -0.26 4.98
CA SER A 366 22.35 0.45 4.41
C SER A 366 23.16 -0.44 3.45
N ARG A 367 23.08 -1.76 3.59
CA ARG A 367 23.86 -2.73 2.79
C ARG A 367 23.01 -3.68 1.94
N ALA A 368 21.70 -3.67 2.14
CA ALA A 368 20.79 -4.54 1.40
C ALA A 368 20.45 -3.97 0.01
N THR A 369 20.48 -4.85 -0.98
CA THR A 369 20.02 -4.60 -2.35
C THR A 369 18.59 -5.12 -2.50
N GLY A 370 17.71 -4.28 -3.04
CA GLY A 370 16.29 -4.59 -3.21
C GLY A 370 15.38 -3.41 -2.88
N SER A 371 14.12 -3.70 -2.59
CA SER A 371 13.10 -2.73 -2.20
C SER A 371 12.37 -3.19 -0.93
N PHE A 372 12.19 -2.30 0.03
CA PHE A 372 11.78 -2.62 1.39
C PHE A 372 10.75 -1.62 1.88
N GLY A 373 9.53 -2.09 2.12
CA GLY A 373 8.59 -1.48 3.05
C GLY A 373 8.50 -2.44 4.20
N ILE A 374 9.11 -2.11 5.35
CA ILE A 374 9.31 -3.06 6.44
C ILE A 374 8.84 -2.47 7.76
N GLN A 375 8.32 -3.32 8.63
CA GLN A 375 8.01 -3.01 10.01
C GLN A 375 8.52 -4.15 10.90
N VAL A 376 9.20 -3.79 11.98
CA VAL A 376 9.88 -4.70 12.90
C VAL A 376 9.41 -4.46 14.32
N HIS A 377 9.11 -5.56 15.00
CA HIS A 377 8.75 -5.65 16.41
C HIS A 377 9.70 -6.57 17.16
N CYS A 378 10.04 -6.21 18.40
CA CYS A 378 10.80 -7.07 19.30
C CYS A 378 10.21 -7.03 20.72
N THR A 379 10.13 -8.19 21.37
CA THR A 379 9.68 -8.30 22.78
C THR A 379 10.55 -7.54 23.76
N LEU A 380 11.82 -7.28 23.43
CA LEU A 380 12.76 -6.56 24.28
C LEU A 380 12.66 -5.03 24.16
N GLU A 381 11.89 -4.54 23.19
CA GLU A 381 11.57 -3.11 23.01
C GLU A 381 10.05 -2.92 22.96
N PRO A 382 9.32 -3.28 24.04
CA PRO A 382 7.88 -3.14 24.06
C PRO A 382 7.45 -1.67 23.95
N GLY A 383 6.32 -1.42 23.29
CA GLY A 383 5.82 -0.05 23.10
C GLY A 383 6.61 0.76 22.06
N ALA A 384 7.45 0.11 21.26
CA ALA A 384 8.12 0.70 20.12
C ALA A 384 7.96 -0.18 18.87
N VAL A 385 7.93 0.49 17.73
CA VAL A 385 7.98 -0.11 16.39
C VAL A 385 9.07 0.58 15.58
N VAL A 386 9.77 -0.19 14.75
CA VAL A 386 10.68 0.36 13.75
C VAL A 386 10.08 0.10 12.38
N ILE A 387 9.83 1.15 11.61
CA ILE A 387 9.37 1.06 10.22
C ILE A 387 10.43 1.61 9.28
N ALA A 388 10.50 1.15 8.05
CA ALA A 388 11.41 1.71 7.05
C ALA A 388 10.86 1.63 5.63
N ALA A 389 11.27 2.60 4.81
CA ALA A 389 10.97 2.69 3.39
C ALA A 389 12.28 2.80 2.59
N LYS A 390 12.50 1.90 1.63
CA LYS A 390 13.57 1.94 0.64
C LYS A 390 13.04 1.36 -0.66
N GLY A 391 12.59 2.18 -1.60
CA GLY A 391 11.96 1.73 -2.86
C GLY A 391 10.52 1.20 -2.72
N GLN A 392 9.95 1.20 -1.52
CA GLN A 392 8.54 0.88 -1.26
C GLN A 392 7.96 1.91 -0.29
N PRO A 393 6.70 2.34 -0.49
CA PRO A 393 6.10 3.38 0.33
C PRO A 393 5.82 2.90 1.76
N MET A 394 6.05 3.79 2.72
CA MET A 394 5.54 3.71 4.09
C MET A 394 5.12 5.10 4.56
N ALA A 395 4.12 5.15 5.43
CA ALA A 395 3.67 6.36 6.11
C ALA A 395 3.21 6.02 7.52
N PHE A 396 3.17 7.02 8.39
CA PHE A 396 2.56 6.92 9.70
C PHE A 396 1.70 8.14 10.02
N GLY A 397 0.63 7.93 10.77
CA GLY A 397 -0.35 8.92 11.16
C GLY A 397 -0.37 9.00 12.68
N TYR A 398 -0.24 10.21 13.20
CA TYR A 398 -0.32 10.53 14.60
C TYR A 398 -1.59 11.31 14.89
N GLU A 399 -2.36 10.82 15.84
CA GLU A 399 -3.56 11.48 16.32
C GLU A 399 -3.38 11.89 17.79
N PRO A 400 -3.22 13.20 18.07
CA PRO A 400 -3.10 13.69 19.43
C PRO A 400 -4.46 13.56 20.13
N ASN A 401 -4.52 12.68 21.12
CA ASN A 401 -5.63 12.58 22.06
C ASN A 401 -5.04 12.61 23.47
N GLU A 402 -5.59 13.47 24.34
CA GLU A 402 -5.11 13.69 25.70
C GLU A 402 -5.12 12.41 26.55
N ASP A 403 -6.04 11.48 26.28
CA ASP A 403 -6.20 10.24 27.05
C ASP A 403 -5.42 9.05 26.49
N THR A 404 -5.20 8.98 25.17
CA THR A 404 -4.52 7.84 24.52
C THR A 404 -4.03 8.22 23.13
N PRO A 405 -2.72 8.47 22.92
CA PRO A 405 -2.20 8.70 21.58
C PRO A 405 -2.37 7.44 20.72
N ILE A 406 -2.93 7.62 19.52
CA ILE A 406 -3.06 6.55 18.53
C ILE A 406 -2.08 6.84 17.41
N LEU A 407 -1.19 5.87 17.19
CA LEU A 407 -0.28 5.88 16.05
C LEU A 407 -0.70 4.79 15.08
N THR A 408 -0.95 5.17 13.84
CA THR A 408 -1.19 4.24 12.73
C THR A 408 -0.01 4.28 11.78
N PHE A 409 0.32 3.16 11.16
CA PHE A 409 1.37 3.10 10.14
C PHE A 409 1.05 2.04 9.10
N GLY A 410 1.61 2.19 7.91
CA GLY A 410 1.37 1.27 6.82
C GLY A 410 1.96 1.71 5.50
N SER A 411 1.94 0.81 4.52
CA SER A 411 2.45 1.10 3.17
C SER A 411 1.44 1.85 2.30
N GLU A 412 0.15 1.75 2.64
CA GLU A 412 -0.93 2.46 1.96
C GLU A 412 -1.41 3.62 2.83
N THR A 413 -1.30 4.86 2.32
CA THR A 413 -1.77 6.05 3.05
C THR A 413 -3.25 5.99 3.39
N ALA A 414 -4.05 5.25 2.61
CA ALA A 414 -5.47 5.02 2.89
C ALA A 414 -5.70 4.27 4.22
N ALA A 415 -4.85 3.29 4.54
CA ALA A 415 -4.93 2.57 5.81
C ALA A 415 -4.56 3.50 6.98
N VAL A 416 -3.55 4.34 6.81
CA VAL A 416 -3.12 5.36 7.79
C VAL A 416 -4.17 6.47 7.98
N ARG A 417 -5.08 6.66 7.02
CA ARG A 417 -6.15 7.66 7.04
C ARG A 417 -7.48 7.18 7.57
N VAL A 418 -7.61 5.89 7.93
CA VAL A 418 -8.85 5.38 8.50
C VAL A 418 -9.20 6.22 9.73
N PRO A 419 -10.39 6.85 9.79
CA PRO A 419 -10.75 7.71 10.91
C PRO A 419 -10.87 6.87 12.19
N VAL A 420 -10.37 7.39 13.30
CA VAL A 420 -10.61 6.80 14.63
C VAL A 420 -11.98 7.27 15.08
N LYS A 421 -12.87 6.33 15.39
CA LYS A 421 -14.22 6.64 15.86
C LYS A 421 -14.21 6.92 17.37
N HIS A 422 -13.83 8.13 17.76
CA HIS A 422 -13.70 8.55 19.16
C HIS A 422 -14.96 8.33 20.01
N GLU A 423 -16.15 8.54 19.44
CA GLU A 423 -17.42 8.35 20.16
C GLU A 423 -17.69 6.89 20.53
N GLU A 424 -17.34 5.94 19.66
CA GLU A 424 -17.49 4.50 19.91
C GLU A 424 -16.44 4.01 20.92
N LEU A 425 -15.28 4.69 21.00
CA LEU A 425 -14.17 4.41 21.92
C LEU A 425 -14.27 5.13 23.28
N GLY A 426 -15.36 5.88 23.50
CA GLY A 426 -15.61 6.62 24.74
C GLY A 426 -14.70 7.84 24.97
N TYR A 427 -14.07 8.38 23.92
CA TYR A 427 -13.24 9.59 24.00
C TYR A 427 -14.07 10.86 23.73
N ALA A 428 -13.81 11.93 24.47
CA ALA A 428 -14.40 13.24 24.19
C ALA A 428 -13.91 13.73 22.81
N ARG A 429 -14.85 14.06 21.91
CA ARG A 429 -14.50 14.67 20.62
C ARG A 429 -13.87 16.04 20.87
N SER A 430 -12.57 16.16 20.63
CA SER A 430 -12.01 17.47 20.27
C SER A 430 -12.42 17.76 18.83
N ALA A 431 -13.30 18.75 18.65
CA ALA A 431 -13.76 19.22 17.34
C ALA A 431 -12.61 19.70 16.43
N ASP A 432 -11.41 19.90 17.00
CA ASP A 432 -10.21 20.42 16.35
C ASP A 432 -9.06 19.40 16.25
N SER A 433 -9.30 18.09 16.48
CA SER A 433 -8.23 17.08 16.37
C SER A 433 -7.77 16.90 14.92
N VAL A 434 -6.67 17.60 14.58
CA VAL A 434 -5.98 17.45 13.30
C VAL A 434 -5.06 16.23 13.37
N ARG A 435 -5.32 15.23 12.51
CA ARG A 435 -4.38 14.12 12.35
C ARG A 435 -3.16 14.61 11.58
N MET A 436 -1.98 14.32 12.09
CA MET A 436 -0.71 14.56 11.39
C MET A 436 -0.28 13.30 10.67
N ILE A 437 -0.03 13.39 9.36
CA ILE A 437 0.52 12.29 8.57
C ILE A 437 1.96 12.61 8.18
N PHE A 438 2.83 11.63 8.35
CA PHE A 438 4.24 11.68 8.00
C PHE A 438 4.54 10.59 7.00
N ASP A 439 5.17 10.95 5.89
CA ASP A 439 5.68 9.98 4.94
C ASP A 439 7.13 9.63 5.24
N VAL A 440 7.44 8.35 5.12
CA VAL A 440 8.81 7.85 5.21
C VAL A 440 9.42 7.89 3.81
N ASP A 441 10.58 8.53 3.65
CA ASP A 441 11.20 8.69 2.33
C ASP A 441 11.61 7.34 1.74
N GLU A 442 11.05 7.02 0.57
CA GLU A 442 11.38 5.82 -0.20
C GLU A 442 12.83 5.82 -0.70
N GLY A 443 13.55 6.94 -0.64
CA GLY A 443 14.99 7.01 -0.88
C GLY A 443 15.84 6.20 0.11
N GLY A 444 15.24 5.77 1.22
CA GLY A 444 15.92 4.99 2.26
C GLY A 444 15.86 5.70 3.60
N GLU A 445 14.74 5.58 4.30
CA GLU A 445 14.58 6.09 5.67
C GLU A 445 14.11 5.00 6.62
N ILE A 446 14.64 5.03 7.84
CA ILE A 446 14.21 4.20 8.96
C ILE A 446 13.65 5.11 10.04
N VAL A 447 12.46 4.77 10.54
CA VAL A 447 11.76 5.52 11.58
C VAL A 447 11.51 4.64 12.79
N ARG A 448 11.95 5.09 13.95
CA ARG A 448 11.53 4.51 15.24
C ARG A 448 10.38 5.33 15.81
N LEU A 449 9.29 4.65 16.15
CA LEU A 449 8.10 5.22 16.76
C LEU A 449 7.87 4.52 18.10
N GLY A 450 7.79 5.24 19.21
CA GLY A 450 7.55 4.62 20.52
C GLY A 450 7.60 5.59 21.68
N ALA A 451 7.37 5.09 22.90
CA ALA A 451 7.39 5.93 24.11
C ALA A 451 8.74 6.64 24.34
N LYS A 452 8.68 7.80 25.00
CA LYS A 452 9.79 8.70 25.30
C LYS A 452 10.79 7.99 26.21
N ALA A 453 12.04 7.92 25.76
CA ALA A 453 13.16 7.61 26.63
C ALA A 453 13.41 8.84 27.53
N PRO A 454 13.28 8.76 28.87
CA PRO A 454 13.40 9.90 29.80
C PRO A 454 14.72 10.68 29.79
N TYR A 455 15.74 10.36 28.99
CA TYR A 455 17.06 11.01 29.03
C TYR A 455 17.68 11.32 27.65
N ASP A 456 16.89 11.50 26.59
CA ASP A 456 17.39 11.76 25.22
C ASP A 456 17.97 13.18 24.97
N ASP A 457 18.11 14.04 25.99
CA ASP A 457 18.50 15.45 25.79
C ASP A 457 20.00 15.69 25.55
N GLU A 458 20.88 14.69 25.69
CA GLU A 458 22.32 14.89 25.43
C GLU A 458 23.00 13.72 24.70
N ASN A 459 23.41 13.99 23.45
CA ASN A 459 24.39 13.27 22.61
C ASN A 459 23.86 12.33 21.52
N VAL A 460 23.70 12.90 20.32
CA VAL A 460 23.88 12.19 19.03
C VAL A 460 25.06 12.83 18.30
N TYR A 461 26.02 11.99 17.91
CA TYR A 461 27.09 12.21 16.93
C TYR A 461 27.41 13.66 16.51
N THR A 462 28.20 14.36 17.33
CA THR A 462 29.09 15.42 16.83
C THR A 462 30.54 14.96 16.93
N ASP A 463 31.26 15.20 15.85
CA ASP A 463 32.72 15.18 15.76
C ASP A 463 33.29 16.09 16.88
N PRO A 464 34.21 15.63 17.74
CA PRO A 464 34.68 16.37 18.91
C PRO A 464 35.45 17.68 18.63
N GLU A 465 35.56 18.12 17.36
CA GLU A 465 36.34 19.32 16.99
C GLU A 465 35.50 20.60 16.75
N ARG A 466 34.22 20.68 17.17
CA ARG A 466 33.45 21.93 17.07
C ARG A 466 33.21 22.60 18.41
N GLU A 467 33.76 23.82 18.51
CA GLU A 467 33.73 24.77 19.63
C GLU A 467 32.33 25.05 20.20
N GLU A 468 32.31 25.57 21.43
CA GLU A 468 31.12 26.01 22.19
C GLU A 468 30.18 26.89 21.34
N VAL A 469 28.91 26.48 21.18
CA VAL A 469 27.91 27.24 20.43
C VAL A 469 26.63 27.46 21.25
N ASP A 470 26.25 28.75 21.30
CA ASP A 470 25.01 29.39 21.76
C ASP A 470 23.75 28.49 21.78
N LEU A 471 23.00 28.51 22.89
CA LEU A 471 21.94 27.58 23.31
C LEU A 471 20.52 28.00 22.89
N SER A 472 20.38 28.88 21.90
CA SER A 472 19.12 29.57 21.62
C SER A 472 18.11 28.86 20.69
N ASP A 473 18.39 27.66 20.15
CA ASP A 473 17.37 26.90 19.39
C ASP A 473 17.41 25.35 19.61
N PRO A 474 16.56 24.79 20.49
CA PRO A 474 16.54 23.36 20.82
C PRO A 474 16.10 22.43 19.68
N LEU A 475 15.30 22.91 18.73
CA LEU A 475 14.69 22.07 17.69
C LEU A 475 15.63 21.79 16.51
N GLU A 476 16.62 22.66 16.28
CA GLU A 476 17.59 22.49 15.21
C GLU A 476 18.70 21.49 15.54
N ARG A 477 18.93 21.19 16.83
CA ARG A 477 20.00 20.28 17.28
C ARG A 477 19.50 18.91 17.78
N THR A 478 18.22 18.79 18.10
CA THR A 478 17.65 17.53 18.62
C THR A 478 17.32 16.59 17.47
N HIS A 479 17.76 15.32 17.54
CA HIS A 479 17.48 14.28 16.52
C HIS A 479 16.24 13.43 16.86
N CYS A 480 15.38 13.96 17.73
CA CYS A 480 14.23 13.26 18.28
C CYS A 480 13.06 14.23 18.39
N LEU A 481 11.98 13.99 17.63
CA LEU A 481 10.75 14.75 17.76
C LEU A 481 9.90 14.11 18.86
N SER A 482 9.67 14.85 19.94
CA SER A 482 8.76 14.44 21.02
C SER A 482 7.39 15.09 20.82
N LEU A 483 6.31 14.30 20.86
CA LEU A 483 4.94 14.78 20.68
C LEU A 483 4.15 14.76 22.01
N LEU A 484 3.02 15.50 22.03
CA LEU A 484 2.08 15.64 23.15
C LEU A 484 1.49 14.28 23.54
N SER A 485 2.13 13.55 24.46
CA SER A 485 1.78 12.21 24.99
C SER A 485 3.01 11.34 25.28
N GLY A 486 4.23 11.90 25.20
CA GLY A 486 5.45 11.14 25.39
C GLY A 486 5.74 10.17 24.26
N LEU A 487 5.22 10.40 23.05
CA LEU A 487 5.66 9.69 21.85
C LEU A 487 6.96 10.32 21.32
N GLN A 488 7.94 9.49 20.98
CA GLN A 488 9.18 9.87 20.32
C GLN A 488 9.24 9.33 18.89
N ILE A 489 9.71 10.19 17.99
CA ILE A 489 9.98 9.89 16.59
C ILE A 489 11.46 10.16 16.32
N ARG A 490 12.17 9.14 15.84
CA ARG A 490 13.55 9.25 15.34
C ARG A 490 13.62 8.77 13.91
N VAL A 491 14.33 9.49 13.05
CA VAL A 491 14.44 9.17 11.62
C VAL A 491 15.91 9.11 11.24
N TYR A 492 16.34 7.99 10.68
CA TYR A 492 17.65 7.81 10.06
C TYR A 492 17.51 7.83 8.55
N ASN A 493 18.25 8.69 7.88
CA ASN A 493 18.31 8.74 6.42
C ASN A 493 19.54 7.99 5.93
N ILE A 494 19.33 6.92 5.18
CA ILE A 494 20.39 6.05 4.66
C ILE A 494 21.26 6.80 3.66
N ALA A 495 20.65 7.57 2.76
CA ALA A 495 21.37 8.30 1.71
C ALA A 495 22.27 9.39 2.30
N GLY A 496 21.81 10.09 3.36
CA GLY A 496 22.58 11.09 4.08
C GLY A 496 23.52 10.51 5.15
N GLY A 497 23.38 9.23 5.50
CA GLY A 497 24.17 8.57 6.53
C GLY A 497 23.96 9.11 7.95
N ALA A 498 22.88 9.87 8.20
CA ALA A 498 22.68 10.63 9.44
C ALA A 498 21.22 10.63 9.90
N GLU A 499 21.01 10.93 11.19
CA GLU A 499 19.66 11.16 11.74
C GLU A 499 19.15 12.56 11.38
N LEU A 500 17.85 12.67 11.13
CA LEU A 500 17.20 13.94 10.91
C LEU A 500 16.96 14.69 12.22
N THR A 501 16.95 16.02 12.15
CA THR A 501 16.62 16.87 13.29
C THR A 501 15.11 16.96 13.51
N ALA A 502 14.66 17.31 14.72
CA ALA A 502 13.25 17.47 15.06
C ALA A 502 12.58 18.53 14.17
N ALA A 503 13.29 19.62 13.86
CA ALA A 503 12.84 20.62 12.89
C ALA A 503 12.63 20.04 11.48
N GLN A 504 13.53 19.17 11.01
CA GLN A 504 13.38 18.51 9.71
C GLN A 504 12.20 17.53 9.70
N ILE A 505 11.96 16.80 10.79
CA ILE A 505 10.83 15.87 10.91
C ILE A 505 9.50 16.64 10.96
N SER A 506 9.43 17.69 11.78
CA SER A 506 8.20 18.50 11.98
C SER A 506 7.74 19.17 10.68
N LYS A 507 8.67 19.68 9.86
CA LYS A 507 8.37 20.27 8.54
C LYS A 507 7.68 19.32 7.57
N ARG A 508 7.74 18.00 7.80
CA ARG A 508 7.12 16.97 6.95
C ARG A 508 5.69 16.61 7.37
N ALA A 509 5.21 17.11 8.51
CA ALA A 509 3.87 16.80 9.01
C ALA A 509 2.80 17.40 8.09
N LEU A 510 1.95 16.53 7.53
CA LEU A 510 0.77 16.94 6.77
C LEU A 510 -0.45 16.90 7.68
N ALA A 511 -1.00 18.07 7.99
CA ALA A 511 -2.28 18.22 8.66
C ALA A 511 -3.42 17.71 7.74
N VAL A 512 -4.10 16.65 8.16
CA VAL A 512 -5.27 16.12 7.45
C VAL A 512 -6.52 16.35 8.31
N PRO A 513 -7.46 17.21 7.86
CA PRO A 513 -8.75 17.32 8.52
C PRO A 513 -9.47 15.97 8.49
N GLN A 514 -9.96 15.48 9.64
CA GLN A 514 -10.75 14.25 9.71
C GLN A 514 -12.00 14.28 8.81
N ALA A 515 -12.47 15.48 8.42
CA ALA A 515 -13.67 15.71 7.62
C ALA A 515 -13.55 15.39 6.12
N SER A 516 -12.40 14.90 5.62
CA SER A 516 -12.36 14.42 4.23
C SER A 516 -13.36 13.26 4.10
N ARG A 517 -14.23 13.29 3.08
CA ARG A 517 -15.06 12.15 2.66
C ARG A 517 -14.15 11.01 2.16
N SER A 518 -13.27 10.48 3.01
CA SER A 518 -13.04 9.06 3.01
C SER A 518 -14.43 8.50 3.28
N THR A 519 -15.06 7.93 2.26
CA THR A 519 -16.16 7.01 2.52
C THR A 519 -15.54 6.01 3.46
N ALA A 520 -15.78 6.20 4.77
CA ALA A 520 -15.60 5.16 5.74
C ALA A 520 -16.12 3.92 5.03
N ALA A 521 -15.30 2.87 5.00
CA ALA A 521 -15.82 1.53 4.82
C ALA A 521 -16.94 1.46 5.84
N SER A 522 -18.16 1.74 5.37
CA SER A 522 -19.32 1.84 6.22
C SER A 522 -19.36 0.45 6.81
N SER A 523 -19.18 0.37 8.12
CA SER A 523 -19.17 -0.86 8.91
C SER A 523 -20.47 -1.67 8.78
N GLY A 524 -21.37 -1.27 7.87
CA GLY A 524 -22.44 -2.09 7.34
C GLY A 524 -21.88 -3.31 6.62
N ARG A 525 -22.02 -4.46 7.30
CA ARG A 525 -21.95 -5.80 6.73
C ARG A 525 -22.48 -5.85 5.29
N TYR A 526 -21.67 -6.38 4.38
CA TYR A 526 -22.06 -6.87 3.04
C TYR A 526 -22.72 -5.84 2.09
N SER A 527 -22.18 -4.63 1.94
CA SER A 527 -22.53 -3.79 0.77
C SER A 527 -21.59 -4.08 -0.41
N ASP A 528 -22.15 -4.35 -1.59
CA ASP A 528 -21.40 -4.42 -2.83
C ASP A 528 -20.79 -3.03 -3.11
N LEU A 529 -19.46 -2.96 -3.15
CA LEU A 529 -18.74 -1.69 -3.33
C LEU A 529 -19.05 -1.04 -4.68
N VAL A 530 -19.36 -1.85 -5.70
CA VAL A 530 -19.78 -1.34 -7.01
C VAL A 530 -21.19 -0.77 -6.94
N GLU A 531 -22.11 -1.45 -6.23
CA GLU A 531 -23.46 -0.95 -6.01
C GLU A 531 -23.45 0.38 -5.24
N LYS A 532 -22.61 0.47 -4.20
CA LYS A 532 -22.41 1.72 -3.45
C LYS A 532 -21.88 2.84 -4.37
N ASP A 533 -20.85 2.55 -5.16
CA ASP A 533 -20.31 3.53 -6.09
C ASP A 533 -21.36 3.97 -7.12
N ILE A 534 -22.20 3.06 -7.65
CA ILE A 534 -23.29 3.40 -8.57
C ILE A 534 -24.29 4.35 -7.92
N LYS A 535 -24.70 4.11 -6.67
CA LYS A 535 -25.64 4.98 -5.93
C LYS A 535 -25.07 6.36 -5.65
N GLU A 536 -23.75 6.49 -5.51
CA GLU A 536 -23.08 7.77 -5.26
C GLU A 536 -22.76 8.57 -6.54
N VAL A 537 -22.98 7.99 -7.72
CA VAL A 537 -22.61 8.61 -9.02
C VAL A 537 -23.18 10.00 -9.18
N ALA A 538 -24.49 10.15 -9.03
CA ALA A 538 -25.16 11.43 -9.28
C ALA A 538 -24.68 12.52 -8.30
N ASP A 539 -24.51 12.17 -7.03
CA ASP A 539 -24.08 13.10 -5.98
C ASP A 539 -22.66 13.62 -6.23
N VAL A 540 -21.74 12.73 -6.61
CA VAL A 540 -20.35 13.13 -6.87
C VAL A 540 -20.23 13.90 -8.18
N VAL A 541 -20.99 13.54 -9.23
CA VAL A 541 -21.03 14.33 -10.48
C VAL A 541 -21.57 15.73 -10.22
N ARG A 542 -22.63 15.89 -9.42
CA ARG A 542 -23.16 17.21 -9.01
C ARG A 542 -22.13 18.01 -8.19
N GLU A 543 -21.34 17.35 -7.35
CA GLU A 543 -20.25 18.01 -6.61
C GLU A 543 -19.13 18.51 -7.54
N ILE A 544 -18.76 17.71 -8.55
CA ILE A 544 -17.83 18.14 -9.59
C ILE A 544 -18.45 19.36 -10.30
N ASP A 545 -19.68 19.28 -10.77
CA ASP A 545 -20.32 20.39 -11.49
C ASP A 545 -20.40 21.66 -10.64
N SER A 546 -20.74 21.58 -9.35
CA SER A 546 -20.77 22.77 -8.48
C SER A 546 -19.38 23.40 -8.27
N THR A 547 -18.32 22.61 -8.33
CA THR A 547 -16.93 23.07 -8.24
C THR A 547 -16.50 23.82 -9.51
N TRP A 548 -16.95 23.36 -10.68
CA TRP A 548 -16.56 23.91 -11.99
C TRP A 548 -17.54 25.00 -12.50
N LEU A 549 -18.78 24.99 -12.02
CA LEU A 549 -19.90 25.84 -12.46
C LEU A 549 -20.76 26.36 -11.27
N PRO A 550 -20.20 27.20 -10.38
CA PRO A 550 -20.89 27.64 -9.16
C PRO A 550 -22.17 28.46 -9.44
N ASP A 551 -22.23 29.20 -10.55
CA ASP A 551 -23.38 30.04 -10.92
C ASP A 551 -24.57 29.23 -11.48
N PHE A 552 -24.31 28.04 -12.03
CA PHE A 552 -25.32 27.22 -12.72
C PHE A 552 -26.19 26.45 -11.73
N VAL A 553 -25.58 25.93 -10.67
CA VAL A 553 -26.25 25.16 -9.62
C VAL A 553 -27.17 26.04 -8.76
N ASN A 554 -26.89 27.34 -8.64
CA ASN A 554 -27.67 28.29 -7.85
C ASN A 554 -28.83 28.97 -8.60
N GLY A 555 -29.23 28.45 -9.78
CA GLY A 555 -30.41 28.92 -10.52
C GLY A 555 -30.25 30.27 -11.25
N SER A 556 -29.03 30.80 -11.36
CA SER A 556 -28.77 32.07 -12.04
C SER A 556 -28.53 31.85 -13.55
N GLN A 557 -29.41 32.39 -14.40
CA GLN A 557 -29.29 32.35 -15.88
C GLN A 557 -28.22 33.33 -16.44
N SER A 558 -27.04 33.44 -15.83
CA SER A 558 -25.95 34.24 -16.43
C SER A 558 -25.32 33.46 -17.60
N ARG A 559 -25.72 33.79 -18.83
CA ARG A 559 -25.46 33.02 -20.07
C ARG A 559 -24.06 33.20 -20.70
N HIS A 560 -23.06 33.73 -19.99
CA HIS A 560 -21.69 33.84 -20.52
C HIS A 560 -20.62 33.88 -19.41
N GLY A 561 -19.64 32.98 -19.46
CA GLY A 561 -18.42 33.06 -18.65
C GLY A 561 -18.46 32.40 -17.27
N SER A 562 -19.44 31.55 -16.97
CA SER A 562 -19.53 30.78 -15.71
C SER A 562 -18.25 29.99 -15.41
N TYR A 563 -17.71 29.29 -16.41
CA TYR A 563 -16.42 28.58 -16.28
C TYR A 563 -15.27 29.51 -15.89
N LEU A 564 -15.25 30.77 -16.38
CA LEU A 564 -14.20 31.77 -16.11
C LEU A 564 -14.25 32.38 -14.71
N LYS A 565 -15.30 32.12 -13.94
CA LYS A 565 -15.46 32.63 -12.57
C LYS A 565 -15.11 31.61 -11.48
N ALA A 566 -15.02 30.32 -11.82
CA ALA A 566 -14.69 29.30 -10.84
C ALA A 566 -13.23 29.46 -10.36
N ASP A 567 -13.02 29.49 -9.03
CA ASP A 567 -11.71 29.66 -8.39
C ASP A 567 -11.41 28.51 -7.40
N ALA A 568 -11.97 27.33 -7.67
CA ALA A 568 -11.61 26.14 -6.90
C ALA A 568 -10.14 25.73 -7.19
N PRO A 569 -9.42 25.12 -6.24
CA PRO A 569 -8.02 24.71 -6.45
C PRO A 569 -7.79 23.84 -7.70
N CYS A 570 -8.70 22.91 -8.02
CA CYS A 570 -8.61 22.08 -9.22
C CYS A 570 -8.79 22.89 -10.52
N VAL A 571 -9.61 23.95 -10.49
CA VAL A 571 -9.80 24.86 -11.62
C VAL A 571 -8.55 25.70 -11.83
N ARG A 572 -7.90 26.20 -10.77
CA ARG A 572 -6.62 26.92 -10.90
C ARG A 572 -5.49 26.07 -11.49
N ALA A 573 -5.38 24.80 -11.09
CA ALA A 573 -4.42 23.88 -11.69
C ALA A 573 -4.70 23.63 -13.17
N THR A 574 -5.98 23.56 -13.53
CA THR A 574 -6.44 23.46 -14.92
C THR A 574 -6.14 24.72 -15.72
N ASP A 575 -6.36 25.91 -15.13
CA ASP A 575 -6.06 27.19 -15.78
C ASP A 575 -4.57 27.28 -16.11
N ALA A 576 -3.70 26.83 -15.21
CA ALA A 576 -2.27 26.76 -15.46
C ALA A 576 -1.94 25.83 -16.65
N LEU A 577 -2.54 24.64 -16.73
CA LEU A 577 -2.36 23.73 -17.87
C LEU A 577 -2.87 24.37 -19.17
N CYS A 578 -4.10 24.86 -19.17
CA CYS A 578 -4.73 25.47 -20.34
C CYS A 578 -3.97 26.70 -20.83
N HIS A 579 -3.44 27.53 -19.92
CA HIS A 579 -2.62 28.68 -20.29
C HIS A 579 -1.36 28.27 -21.05
N GLU A 580 -0.64 27.24 -20.59
CA GLU A 580 0.55 26.75 -21.28
C GLU A 580 0.21 26.15 -22.65
N LEU A 581 -0.88 25.38 -22.75
CA LEU A 581 -1.33 24.83 -24.04
C LEU A 581 -1.73 25.94 -25.04
N ILE A 582 -2.48 26.96 -24.58
CA ILE A 582 -2.86 28.10 -25.43
C ILE A 582 -1.62 28.89 -25.86
N ARG A 583 -0.64 29.06 -24.97
CA ARG A 583 0.63 29.72 -25.27
C ARG A 583 1.40 28.97 -26.37
N LEU A 584 1.44 27.64 -26.32
CA LEU A 584 2.06 26.82 -27.36
C LEU A 584 1.37 26.98 -28.71
N ILE A 585 0.03 26.96 -28.74
CA ILE A 585 -0.76 27.19 -29.96
C ILE A 585 -0.50 28.59 -30.52
N ALA A 586 -0.51 29.61 -29.66
CA ALA A 586 -0.32 31.00 -30.06
C ALA A 586 1.06 31.25 -30.67
N ARG A 587 2.13 30.74 -30.03
CA ARG A 587 3.51 30.90 -30.50
C ARG A 587 3.76 30.31 -31.88
N ARG A 588 3.07 29.23 -32.22
CA ARG A 588 3.30 28.51 -33.48
C ARG A 588 2.45 28.99 -34.63
N ALA A 589 1.50 29.90 -34.40
CA ALA A 589 0.66 30.50 -35.45
C ALA A 589 0.08 29.47 -36.45
N GLY A 590 -0.30 28.28 -35.98
CA GLY A 590 -0.85 27.21 -36.83
C GLY A 590 0.16 26.27 -37.49
N GLN A 591 1.41 26.23 -37.05
CA GLN A 591 2.37 25.22 -37.48
C GLN A 591 2.35 24.00 -36.56
N HIS A 592 2.47 22.80 -37.16
CA HIS A 592 2.65 21.56 -36.40
C HIS A 592 4.08 21.49 -35.83
N SER A 593 4.22 20.87 -34.67
CA SER A 593 5.51 20.63 -34.02
C SER A 593 5.93 19.18 -34.15
N GLU A 594 7.23 18.98 -34.35
CA GLU A 594 7.88 17.67 -34.24
C GLU A 594 7.98 17.20 -32.79
N LYS A 595 8.00 18.12 -31.82
CA LYS A 595 7.95 17.83 -30.38
C LYS A 595 6.51 17.72 -29.90
N ILE A 596 6.32 16.91 -28.84
CA ILE A 596 5.03 16.73 -28.17
C ILE A 596 4.70 17.98 -27.35
N ASP A 597 3.47 18.47 -27.46
CA ASP A 597 2.94 19.59 -26.65
C ASP A 597 2.30 19.11 -25.37
N LEU A 598 1.55 18.02 -25.47
CA LEU A 598 0.85 17.40 -24.36
C LEU A 598 1.10 15.90 -24.37
N LEU A 599 1.89 15.44 -23.41
CA LEU A 599 2.06 14.02 -23.11
C LEU A 599 1.06 13.63 -22.01
N ILE A 600 0.27 12.60 -22.24
CA ILE A 600 -0.68 12.09 -21.25
C ILE A 600 -0.31 10.65 -20.90
N GLY A 601 -0.25 10.34 -19.60
CA GLY A 601 0.13 9.02 -19.09
C GLY A 601 -0.88 8.46 -18.10
N GLY A 602 -1.06 7.14 -18.10
CA GLY A 602 -1.88 6.42 -17.14
C GLY A 602 -1.73 4.91 -17.30
N CYS A 603 -2.44 4.14 -16.48
CA CYS A 603 -2.53 2.68 -16.62
C CYS A 603 -3.98 2.23 -16.78
N GLU A 604 -4.20 1.19 -17.57
CA GLU A 604 -5.50 0.53 -17.76
C GLU A 604 -6.62 1.54 -18.06
N ILE A 605 -7.58 1.72 -17.16
CA ILE A 605 -8.71 2.63 -17.36
C ILE A 605 -8.31 4.10 -17.29
N SER A 606 -7.34 4.46 -16.44
CA SER A 606 -6.81 5.83 -16.46
C SER A 606 -6.15 6.15 -17.80
N GLN A 607 -5.49 5.15 -18.43
CA GLN A 607 -4.94 5.30 -19.78
C GLN A 607 -6.06 5.38 -20.82
N TRP A 608 -7.09 4.53 -20.73
CA TRP A 608 -8.18 4.58 -21.69
C TRP A 608 -8.94 5.91 -21.66
N VAL A 609 -9.26 6.42 -20.46
CA VAL A 609 -9.89 7.74 -20.30
C VAL A 609 -8.99 8.85 -20.86
N ALA A 610 -7.66 8.75 -20.67
CA ALA A 610 -6.70 9.65 -21.31
C ALA A 610 -6.73 9.59 -22.84
N GLU A 611 -6.87 8.41 -23.44
CA GLU A 611 -6.96 8.22 -24.88
C GLU A 611 -8.20 8.92 -25.47
N GLN A 612 -9.35 8.84 -24.79
CA GLN A 612 -10.57 9.55 -25.21
C GLN A 612 -10.37 11.07 -25.13
N PHE A 613 -9.91 11.58 -23.98
CA PHE A 613 -9.62 13.00 -23.80
C PHE A 613 -8.63 13.54 -24.85
N ALA A 614 -7.57 12.79 -25.15
CA ALA A 614 -6.61 13.17 -26.18
C ALA A 614 -7.21 13.19 -27.58
N SER A 615 -8.11 12.25 -27.90
CA SER A 615 -8.84 12.24 -29.17
C SER A 615 -9.66 13.52 -29.34
N ASP A 616 -10.43 13.89 -28.32
CA ASP A 616 -11.27 15.09 -28.34
C ASP A 616 -10.43 16.36 -28.43
N MET A 617 -9.35 16.45 -27.67
CA MET A 617 -8.42 17.58 -27.73
C MET A 617 -7.78 17.74 -29.12
N ARG A 618 -7.39 16.65 -29.80
CA ARG A 618 -6.86 16.71 -31.18
C ARG A 618 -7.93 17.16 -32.19
N LEU A 619 -9.18 16.78 -31.97
CA LEU A 619 -10.29 17.21 -32.83
C LEU A 619 -10.53 18.72 -32.69
N ILE A 620 -10.57 19.22 -31.45
CA ILE A 620 -10.86 20.63 -31.13
C ILE A 620 -9.66 21.53 -31.42
N PHE A 621 -8.45 21.11 -31.08
CA PHE A 621 -7.20 21.85 -31.22
C PHE A 621 -6.23 21.12 -32.16
N PRO A 622 -6.44 21.20 -33.49
CA PRO A 622 -5.68 20.40 -34.46
C PRO A 622 -4.18 20.71 -34.52
N TYR A 623 -3.75 21.84 -33.96
CA TYR A 623 -2.35 22.26 -33.94
C TYR A 623 -1.57 21.81 -32.70
N LEU A 624 -2.23 21.15 -31.73
CA LEU A 624 -1.53 20.54 -30.60
C LEU A 624 -1.01 19.15 -30.99
N SER A 625 0.27 18.92 -30.78
CA SER A 625 0.88 17.59 -30.84
C SER A 625 0.63 16.85 -29.52
N ILE A 626 -0.40 16.00 -29.50
CA ILE A 626 -0.82 15.26 -28.28
C ILE A 626 -0.45 13.80 -28.40
N SER A 627 0.20 13.24 -27.39
CA SER A 627 0.56 11.81 -27.31
C SER A 627 0.03 11.19 -26.02
N VAL A 628 -0.44 9.94 -26.10
CA VAL A 628 -0.87 9.16 -24.94
C VAL A 628 -0.03 7.89 -24.87
N VAL A 629 0.50 7.60 -23.68
CA VAL A 629 1.44 6.51 -23.44
C VAL A 629 1.10 5.80 -22.15
N SER A 630 1.27 4.47 -22.11
CA SER A 630 1.11 3.73 -20.85
C SER A 630 2.19 4.15 -19.86
N ALA A 631 1.83 4.37 -18.59
CA ALA A 631 2.83 4.74 -17.59
C ALA A 631 3.93 3.67 -17.41
N ASN A 632 3.61 2.39 -17.66
CA ASN A 632 4.61 1.31 -17.74
C ASN A 632 5.70 1.60 -18.78
N GLN A 633 5.32 2.14 -19.93
CA GLN A 633 6.26 2.50 -20.99
C GLN A 633 7.04 3.75 -20.63
N LEU A 634 6.42 4.76 -20.01
CA LEU A 634 7.13 5.93 -19.52
C LEU A 634 8.24 5.55 -18.54
N VAL A 635 7.96 4.64 -17.61
CA VAL A 635 9.00 4.07 -16.73
C VAL A 635 10.10 3.41 -17.56
N GLY A 636 9.77 2.56 -18.54
CA GLY A 636 10.77 1.92 -19.41
C GLY A 636 11.61 2.88 -20.26
N ILE A 637 11.03 4.01 -20.71
CA ILE A 637 11.72 5.02 -21.54
C ILE A 637 12.70 5.83 -20.68
N PHE A 638 12.30 6.15 -19.45
CA PHE A 638 12.95 7.19 -18.67
C PHE A 638 13.79 6.67 -17.49
N THR A 639 13.76 5.37 -17.18
CA THR A 639 14.60 4.74 -16.15
C THR A 639 15.81 4.06 -16.78
N GLU A 640 17.02 4.47 -16.39
CA GLU A 640 18.27 3.88 -16.90
C GLU A 640 18.40 2.41 -16.46
N GLY A 641 18.91 1.54 -17.35
CA GLY A 641 19.23 0.14 -17.05
C GLY A 641 18.11 -0.90 -17.18
N ARG A 642 16.85 -0.52 -17.41
CA ARG A 642 15.76 -1.49 -17.69
C ARG A 642 15.58 -1.71 -19.19
N LYS A 643 15.50 -2.98 -19.63
CA LYS A 643 15.20 -3.33 -21.04
C LYS A 643 13.92 -2.63 -21.49
N LYS A 644 13.95 -1.96 -22.66
CA LYS A 644 12.81 -1.28 -23.28
C LYS A 644 11.63 -2.25 -23.34
N VAL A 645 10.62 -2.09 -22.47
CA VAL A 645 9.44 -2.96 -22.45
C VAL A 645 8.56 -2.55 -23.64
N VAL A 646 8.65 -3.31 -24.73
CA VAL A 646 7.86 -3.08 -25.95
C VAL A 646 6.51 -3.77 -25.78
N PHE A 647 5.44 -2.99 -25.72
CA PHE A 647 4.07 -3.49 -25.84
C PHE A 647 3.61 -3.30 -27.29
N THR A 648 3.03 -4.33 -27.89
CA THR A 648 2.47 -4.27 -29.25
C THR A 648 1.24 -3.35 -29.28
N GLY A 649 1.25 -2.32 -30.13
CA GLY A 649 0.10 -1.44 -30.39
C GLY A 649 0.16 -0.03 -29.76
N SER A 650 1.26 0.33 -29.09
CA SER A 650 1.45 1.69 -28.53
C SER A 650 2.13 2.64 -29.51
N SER A 651 1.73 3.92 -29.49
CA SER A 651 2.46 5.04 -30.10
C SER A 651 3.93 5.03 -29.65
N SER A 652 4.89 5.05 -30.57
CA SER A 652 6.31 5.16 -30.24
C SER A 652 6.61 6.58 -29.77
N VAL A 653 6.67 6.79 -28.45
CA VAL A 653 7.22 8.02 -27.87
C VAL A 653 8.64 7.73 -27.42
N ASP A 654 9.60 8.45 -27.99
CA ASP A 654 10.98 8.45 -27.53
C ASP A 654 11.24 9.69 -26.67
N ALA A 655 12.22 9.58 -25.76
CA ALA A 655 12.58 10.66 -24.83
C ALA A 655 12.90 11.97 -25.55
N GLU A 656 13.50 11.88 -26.74
CA GLU A 656 13.86 13.04 -27.58
C GLU A 656 12.64 13.81 -28.09
N MET A 657 11.44 13.21 -28.12
CA MET A 657 10.22 13.90 -28.54
C MET A 657 9.69 14.88 -27.48
N LEU A 658 10.18 14.80 -26.24
CA LEU A 658 9.85 15.75 -25.18
C LEU A 658 10.76 16.99 -25.27
N GLY A 659 10.15 18.14 -25.48
CA GLY A 659 10.82 19.43 -25.42
C GLY A 659 10.73 20.05 -24.01
N PRO A 660 11.47 21.13 -23.75
CA PRO A 660 11.38 21.86 -22.48
C PRO A 660 10.00 22.47 -22.22
N GLU A 661 9.20 22.69 -23.28
CA GLU A 661 7.86 23.26 -23.18
C GLU A 661 6.74 22.20 -23.15
N THR A 662 7.07 20.91 -23.23
CA THR A 662 6.08 19.82 -23.23
C THR A 662 5.33 19.79 -21.90
N CYS A 663 4.01 19.92 -21.96
CA CYS A 663 3.14 19.73 -20.80
C CYS A 663 2.87 18.24 -20.61
N ILE A 664 2.92 17.78 -19.36
CA ILE A 664 2.77 16.37 -19.01
C ILE A 664 1.56 16.23 -18.08
N LEU A 665 0.59 15.38 -18.41
CA LEU A 665 -0.57 15.09 -17.58
C LEU A 665 -0.59 13.60 -17.21
N LEU A 666 -0.41 13.27 -15.94
CA LEU A 666 -0.45 11.90 -15.44
C LEU A 666 -1.75 11.62 -14.68
N ILE A 667 -2.47 10.60 -15.09
CA ILE A 667 -3.81 10.25 -14.60
C ILE A 667 -3.73 8.97 -13.79
N SER A 668 -4.16 9.04 -12.52
CA SER A 668 -4.33 7.86 -11.66
C SER A 668 -5.35 8.19 -10.58
N GLN A 669 -6.47 7.46 -10.51
CA GLN A 669 -7.46 7.76 -9.48
C GLN A 669 -6.92 7.53 -8.07
N SER A 670 -6.22 6.43 -7.81
CA SER A 670 -5.59 6.21 -6.50
C SER A 670 -4.46 7.20 -6.18
N GLY A 671 -3.86 7.82 -7.21
CA GLY A 671 -2.62 8.59 -7.11
C GLY A 671 -1.43 7.80 -6.54
N GLN A 672 -1.51 6.46 -6.53
CA GLN A 672 -0.50 5.54 -5.98
C GLN A 672 -0.20 4.35 -6.92
N THR A 673 -0.84 4.28 -8.08
CA THR A 673 -0.57 3.25 -9.10
C THR A 673 0.92 3.25 -9.45
N PHE A 674 1.61 2.16 -9.12
CA PHE A 674 3.08 2.10 -9.13
C PHE A 674 3.71 2.65 -10.42
N PRO A 675 3.32 2.23 -11.64
CA PRO A 675 3.92 2.76 -12.86
C PRO A 675 3.66 4.26 -13.06
N THR A 676 2.44 4.74 -12.75
CA THR A 676 2.10 6.16 -12.88
C THR A 676 2.82 7.03 -11.85
N LEU A 677 2.92 6.56 -10.60
CA LEU A 677 3.67 7.24 -9.55
C LEU A 677 5.16 7.32 -9.89
N HIS A 678 5.75 6.23 -10.37
CA HIS A 678 7.16 6.22 -10.75
C HIS A 678 7.42 7.11 -11.97
N ALA A 679 6.55 7.07 -12.99
CA ALA A 679 6.60 8.00 -14.12
C ALA A 679 6.52 9.47 -13.65
N THR A 680 5.68 9.76 -12.64
CA THR A 680 5.58 11.10 -12.02
C THR A 680 6.92 11.53 -11.44
N LYS A 681 7.54 10.71 -10.59
CA LYS A 681 8.83 11.02 -9.94
C LYS A 681 9.93 11.31 -10.97
N VAL A 682 10.04 10.46 -11.98
CA VAL A 682 11.07 10.59 -13.01
C VAL A 682 10.85 11.82 -13.89
N LEU A 683 9.60 12.07 -14.31
CA LEU A 683 9.27 13.22 -15.16
C LEU A 683 9.35 14.54 -14.39
N CYS A 684 9.01 14.57 -13.10
CA CYS A 684 9.22 15.75 -12.26
C CYS A 684 10.70 16.10 -12.07
N THR A 685 11.61 15.13 -12.17
CA THR A 685 13.05 15.40 -12.12
C THR A 685 13.55 16.05 -13.42
N ARG A 686 12.96 15.71 -14.57
CA ARG A 686 13.35 16.24 -15.88
C ARG A 686 12.60 17.51 -16.29
N HIS A 687 11.34 17.64 -15.88
CA HIS A 687 10.42 18.71 -16.26
C HIS A 687 9.62 19.21 -15.04
N PRO A 688 10.29 19.73 -13.99
CA PRO A 688 9.68 20.02 -12.68
C PRO A 688 8.48 20.96 -12.73
N ASP A 689 8.48 21.96 -13.62
CA ASP A 689 7.41 22.95 -13.76
C ASP A 689 6.30 22.54 -14.75
N ARG A 690 6.45 21.39 -15.43
CA ARG A 690 5.57 20.94 -16.53
C ARG A 690 4.82 19.64 -16.28
N VAL A 691 4.81 19.12 -15.05
CA VAL A 691 4.05 17.92 -14.69
C VAL A 691 2.78 18.29 -13.94
N TRP A 692 1.64 17.91 -14.51
CA TRP A 692 0.32 17.93 -13.91
C TRP A 692 -0.12 16.51 -13.57
N VAL A 693 -0.88 16.38 -12.49
CA VAL A 693 -1.44 15.09 -12.05
C VAL A 693 -2.96 15.21 -11.89
N LEU A 694 -3.69 14.19 -12.33
CA LEU A 694 -5.13 14.04 -12.09
C LEU A 694 -5.38 12.84 -11.18
N THR A 695 -5.91 13.09 -10.00
CA THR A 695 -6.13 12.08 -8.96
C THR A 695 -7.54 12.13 -8.35
N GLY A 696 -7.93 11.05 -7.67
CA GLY A 696 -9.20 10.93 -6.94
C GLY A 696 -9.32 11.90 -5.77
N GLU A 697 -8.18 12.15 -5.12
CA GLU A 697 -8.04 13.01 -3.96
C GLU A 697 -6.78 13.86 -4.11
N LYS A 698 -6.77 15.07 -3.54
CA LYS A 698 -5.65 16.00 -3.64
C LYS A 698 -4.39 15.38 -3.03
N SER A 699 -4.49 14.92 -1.78
CA SER A 699 -3.43 14.45 -0.90
C SER A 699 -2.82 13.08 -1.27
N SER A 700 -2.57 12.83 -2.55
CA SER A 700 -2.02 11.57 -3.07
C SER A 700 -0.48 11.55 -3.08
N LYS A 701 0.11 10.35 -3.24
CA LYS A 701 1.57 10.19 -3.45
C LYS A 701 2.06 10.88 -4.73
N MET A 702 1.21 10.96 -5.75
CA MET A 702 1.50 11.72 -6.96
C MET A 702 1.57 13.23 -6.69
N GLN A 703 0.69 13.81 -5.85
CA GLN A 703 0.85 15.20 -5.39
C GLN A 703 2.22 15.38 -4.72
N GLN A 704 2.57 14.51 -3.78
CA GLN A 704 3.83 14.60 -3.05
C GLN A 704 5.04 14.54 -3.99
N SER A 705 4.99 13.68 -5.00
CA SER A 705 6.05 13.58 -6.01
C SER A 705 6.22 14.87 -6.81
N VAL A 706 5.12 15.59 -7.09
CA VAL A 706 5.17 16.92 -7.73
C VAL A 706 5.81 17.96 -6.80
N VAL A 707 5.41 17.99 -5.52
CA VAL A 707 6.00 18.89 -4.50
C VAL A 707 7.51 18.66 -4.38
N GLN A 708 7.93 17.41 -4.20
CA GLN A 708 9.35 17.04 -4.08
C GLN A 708 10.13 17.35 -5.35
N GLY A 709 9.52 17.18 -6.53
CA GLY A 709 10.13 17.54 -7.80
C GLY A 709 10.45 19.03 -7.92
N LEU A 710 9.51 19.88 -7.50
CA LEU A 710 9.69 21.33 -7.46
C LEU A 710 10.78 21.73 -6.45
N GLU A 711 10.75 21.14 -5.25
CA GLU A 711 11.77 21.37 -4.21
C GLU A 711 13.18 21.01 -4.71
N LYS A 712 13.35 19.84 -5.32
CA LYS A 712 14.63 19.39 -5.88
C LYS A 712 15.12 20.30 -7.01
N ALA A 713 14.22 20.95 -7.73
CA ALA A 713 14.53 21.93 -8.75
C ALA A 713 14.78 23.35 -8.20
N GLY A 714 14.72 23.56 -6.88
CA GLY A 714 14.87 24.86 -6.25
C GLY A 714 13.69 25.81 -6.50
N MET A 715 12.51 25.27 -6.82
CA MET A 715 11.29 26.03 -7.11
C MET A 715 10.37 26.10 -5.88
N ASP A 716 9.46 27.08 -5.86
CA ASP A 716 8.46 27.22 -4.80
C ASP A 716 7.55 25.97 -4.73
N PRO A 717 7.54 25.21 -3.61
CA PRO A 717 6.67 24.05 -3.43
C PRO A 717 5.18 24.40 -3.53
N GLY A 718 4.83 25.67 -3.22
CA GLY A 718 3.50 26.23 -3.37
C GLY A 718 2.97 26.17 -4.80
N LEU A 719 3.82 26.04 -5.83
CA LEU A 719 3.41 25.85 -7.21
C LEU A 719 2.69 24.52 -7.45
N ALA A 720 2.87 23.51 -6.58
CA ALA A 720 2.18 22.23 -6.69
C ALA A 720 0.65 22.38 -6.70
N ARG A 721 0.10 23.41 -6.02
CA ARG A 721 -1.34 23.72 -6.03
C ARG A 721 -1.88 24.08 -7.42
N LEU A 722 -0.99 24.44 -8.36
CA LEU A 722 -1.30 24.74 -9.75
C LEU A 722 -0.99 23.56 -10.69
N ARG A 723 -0.70 22.37 -10.13
CA ARG A 723 -0.32 21.16 -10.87
C ARG A 723 -1.14 19.93 -10.48
N VAL A 724 -1.89 19.98 -9.38
CA VAL A 724 -2.70 18.86 -8.89
C VAL A 724 -4.18 19.12 -9.17
N ILE A 725 -4.77 18.27 -10.00
CA ILE A 725 -6.19 18.27 -10.36
C ILE A 725 -6.86 17.10 -9.62
N ALA A 726 -7.84 17.39 -8.78
CA ALA A 726 -8.65 16.36 -8.13
C ALA A 726 -10.01 16.23 -8.84
N ASN A 727 -10.42 15.01 -9.15
CA ASN A 727 -11.69 14.73 -9.81
C ASN A 727 -12.88 14.56 -8.84
N GLY A 728 -12.67 14.72 -7.54
CA GLY A 728 -13.73 14.63 -6.52
C GLY A 728 -14.22 13.23 -6.19
N SER A 729 -13.73 12.16 -6.86
CA SER A 729 -14.18 10.80 -6.58
C SER A 729 -13.80 10.30 -5.19
N GLY A 730 -12.82 10.94 -4.55
CA GLY A 730 -12.19 10.44 -3.33
C GLY A 730 -11.43 9.13 -3.60
N HIS A 731 -11.02 8.47 -2.52
CA HIS A 731 -10.43 7.13 -2.58
C HIS A 731 -11.53 6.10 -2.85
N ARG A 732 -11.32 5.20 -3.84
CA ARG A 732 -12.32 4.22 -4.25
C ARG A 732 -11.71 2.84 -4.41
N PRO A 733 -12.33 1.81 -3.80
CA PRO A 733 -11.84 0.45 -3.91
C PRO A 733 -12.12 -0.22 -5.26
N ALA A 734 -13.22 0.13 -5.89
CA ALA A 734 -13.64 -0.42 -7.18
C ALA A 734 -13.11 0.38 -8.39
N GLU A 735 -11.95 1.04 -8.23
CA GLU A 735 -11.31 1.98 -9.19
C GLU A 735 -11.47 1.57 -10.68
N PRO A 736 -11.26 0.30 -11.09
CA PRO A 736 -11.35 -0.10 -12.49
C PRO A 736 -12.76 -0.35 -13.03
N SER A 737 -13.85 -0.14 -12.28
CA SER A 737 -15.20 -0.47 -12.79
C SER A 737 -16.30 0.38 -12.18
N SER A 738 -15.96 1.56 -11.65
CA SER A 738 -16.89 2.33 -10.83
C SER A 738 -16.86 3.83 -11.10
N LEU A 739 -17.47 4.58 -10.18
CA LEU A 739 -17.55 6.03 -10.11
C LEU A 739 -16.21 6.74 -10.41
N ALA A 740 -15.09 6.17 -9.99
CA ALA A 740 -13.74 6.69 -10.23
C ALA A 740 -13.47 7.04 -11.71
N ALA A 741 -13.81 6.12 -12.62
CA ALA A 741 -13.59 6.29 -14.06
C ALA A 741 -14.49 7.38 -14.64
N LEU A 742 -15.76 7.40 -14.20
CA LEU A 742 -16.73 8.42 -14.59
C LEU A 742 -16.29 9.81 -14.13
N CYS A 743 -15.89 9.97 -12.87
CA CYS A 743 -15.40 11.24 -12.34
C CYS A 743 -14.17 11.75 -13.08
N ALA A 744 -13.22 10.85 -13.39
CA ALA A 744 -12.04 11.20 -14.19
C ALA A 744 -12.44 11.69 -15.58
N HIS A 745 -13.31 10.96 -16.27
CA HIS A 745 -13.80 11.34 -17.59
C HIS A 745 -14.57 12.68 -17.54
N HIS A 746 -15.47 12.84 -16.57
CA HIS A 746 -16.27 14.07 -16.38
C HIS A 746 -15.39 15.28 -16.10
N THR A 747 -14.37 15.12 -15.25
CA THR A 747 -13.39 16.17 -14.95
C THR A 747 -12.59 16.56 -16.20
N LEU A 748 -12.14 15.57 -17.00
CA LEU A 748 -11.45 15.85 -18.27
C LEU A 748 -12.34 16.57 -19.28
N THR A 749 -13.63 16.26 -19.34
CA THR A 749 -14.60 17.01 -20.15
C THR A 749 -14.65 18.48 -19.73
N HIS A 750 -14.70 18.76 -18.42
CA HIS A 750 -14.63 20.14 -17.91
C HIS A 750 -13.31 20.84 -18.26
N ILE A 751 -12.18 20.13 -18.28
CA ILE A 751 -10.89 20.67 -18.78
C ILE A 751 -11.00 21.08 -20.25
N ILE A 752 -11.64 20.29 -21.11
CA ILE A 752 -11.86 20.63 -22.52
C ILE A 752 -12.68 21.92 -22.65
N PHE A 753 -13.80 22.01 -21.93
CA PHE A 753 -14.65 23.21 -21.94
C PHE A 753 -13.90 24.44 -21.45
N ARG A 754 -13.16 24.29 -20.35
CA ARG A 754 -12.29 25.34 -19.79
C ARG A 754 -11.26 25.82 -20.81
N CYS A 755 -10.52 24.90 -21.43
CA CYS A 755 -9.49 25.21 -22.43
C CYS A 755 -10.09 25.95 -23.63
N THR A 756 -11.25 25.49 -24.10
CA THR A 756 -11.97 26.09 -25.24
C THR A 756 -12.45 27.50 -24.92
N ALA A 757 -13.06 27.71 -23.75
CA ALA A 757 -13.49 29.03 -23.30
C ALA A 757 -12.31 30.01 -23.17
N MET A 758 -11.19 29.56 -22.61
CA MET A 758 -9.97 30.37 -22.49
C MET A 758 -9.37 30.72 -23.86
N MET A 759 -9.35 29.77 -24.81
CA MET A 759 -8.89 30.02 -26.17
C MET A 759 -9.78 31.08 -26.88
N HIS A 760 -11.11 30.98 -26.74
CA HIS A 760 -12.01 31.99 -27.30
C HIS A 760 -11.76 33.37 -26.70
N LYS A 761 -11.58 33.46 -25.38
CA LYS A 761 -11.23 34.71 -24.69
C LYS A 761 -9.90 35.29 -25.21
N TYR A 762 -8.90 34.44 -25.42
CA TYR A 762 -7.61 34.82 -25.98
C TYR A 762 -7.77 35.38 -27.41
N LEU A 763 -8.50 34.67 -28.28
CA LEU A 763 -8.76 35.11 -29.66
C LEU A 763 -9.56 36.42 -29.72
N LEU A 764 -10.53 36.62 -28.82
CA LEU A 764 -11.26 37.88 -28.68
C LEU A 764 -10.34 39.02 -28.26
N ALA A 765 -9.47 38.79 -27.28
CA ALA A 765 -8.50 39.79 -26.83
C ALA A 765 -7.54 40.20 -27.96
N VAL A 766 -7.03 39.23 -28.73
CA VAL A 766 -6.19 39.50 -29.91
C VAL A 766 -6.95 40.34 -30.94
N LYS A 767 -8.19 39.97 -31.29
CA LYS A 767 -9.03 40.75 -32.23
C LYS A 767 -9.31 42.18 -31.74
N CYS A 768 -9.55 42.36 -30.44
CA CYS A 768 -9.76 43.68 -29.85
C CYS A 768 -8.49 44.53 -29.92
N LEU A 769 -7.32 43.95 -29.65
CA LEU A 769 -6.03 44.63 -29.81
C LEU A 769 -5.77 45.01 -31.28
N GLU A 770 -6.06 44.11 -32.23
CA GLU A 770 -5.95 44.41 -33.67
C GLU A 770 -6.86 45.58 -34.08
N ARG A 771 -8.12 45.61 -33.60
CA ARG A 771 -9.06 46.72 -33.88
C ARG A 771 -8.61 48.03 -33.23
N ALA A 772 -8.19 47.99 -31.97
CA ALA A 772 -7.68 49.15 -31.25
C ALA A 772 -6.43 49.73 -31.95
N TRP A 773 -5.54 48.88 -32.43
CA TRP A 773 -4.35 49.29 -33.18
C TRP A 773 -4.66 49.75 -34.61
N GLY A 774 -5.62 49.14 -35.29
CA GLY A 774 -6.12 49.60 -36.58
C GLY A 774 -6.67 51.04 -36.50
N MET A 775 -7.42 51.35 -35.42
CA MET A 775 -7.87 52.72 -35.14
C MET A 775 -6.71 53.66 -34.76
N HIS A 776 -5.70 53.18 -34.05
CA HIS A 776 -4.55 54.00 -33.65
C HIS A 776 -3.59 54.32 -34.81
N GLN A 777 -3.47 53.42 -35.81
CA GLN A 777 -2.72 53.65 -37.05
C GLN A 777 -3.45 54.61 -38.01
N TYR A 778 -4.79 54.65 -38.00
CA TYR A 778 -5.55 55.65 -38.75
C TYR A 778 -5.32 57.08 -38.21
N ARG A 779 -4.98 57.23 -36.92
CA ARG A 779 -4.73 58.52 -36.27
C ARG A 779 -3.28 59.00 -36.26
N ARG A 780 -2.28 58.15 -36.48
CA ARG A 780 -0.86 58.56 -36.54
C ARG A 780 -0.16 57.87 -37.71
N GLY A 781 0.10 58.64 -38.76
CA GLY A 781 0.85 58.19 -39.93
C GLY A 781 2.24 57.67 -39.57
N ARG A 782 2.53 56.47 -40.09
CA ARG A 782 3.83 55.82 -40.36
C ARG A 782 4.72 55.30 -39.21
N ARG A 783 5.15 54.04 -39.47
CA ARG A 783 6.48 53.43 -39.25
C ARG A 783 6.99 53.32 -37.81
N LYS A 784 6.48 52.35 -37.04
CA LYS A 784 7.28 51.66 -36.00
C LYS A 784 6.73 50.33 -35.43
N SER A 785 5.77 49.65 -36.07
CA SER A 785 5.10 48.47 -35.45
C SER A 785 5.08 47.21 -36.31
N MET A 786 6.25 46.75 -36.78
CA MET A 786 6.36 45.51 -37.58
C MET A 786 6.46 44.23 -36.74
N ILE A 787 6.89 44.31 -35.46
CA ILE A 787 7.19 43.12 -34.64
C ILE A 787 5.93 42.44 -34.10
N LEU A 788 4.95 43.19 -33.56
CA LEU A 788 3.70 42.61 -33.04
C LEU A 788 2.67 42.27 -34.13
N ARG A 789 2.86 42.77 -35.35
CA ARG A 789 1.99 42.43 -36.50
C ARG A 789 2.17 40.96 -36.91
N ASN A 790 3.37 40.40 -36.75
CA ASN A 790 3.67 39.01 -37.12
C ASN A 790 3.04 37.98 -36.16
N GLU A 791 2.78 38.33 -34.89
CA GLU A 791 2.16 37.41 -33.93
C GLU A 791 0.62 37.42 -33.98
N ALA A 792 -0.01 38.59 -34.22
CA ALA A 792 -1.48 38.69 -34.25
C ALA A 792 -2.10 38.32 -35.61
N SER A 793 -1.48 38.74 -36.72
CA SER A 793 -2.05 38.53 -38.08
C SER A 793 -1.86 37.11 -38.65
N SER A 794 -1.13 36.25 -37.92
CA SER A 794 -0.77 34.89 -38.35
C SER A 794 -1.57 33.78 -37.67
N LEU A 795 -2.38 34.07 -36.64
CA LEU A 795 -3.24 33.08 -35.99
C LEU A 795 -4.32 32.60 -36.98
N PRO A 796 -4.30 31.32 -37.42
CA PRO A 796 -5.29 30.82 -38.37
C PRO A 796 -6.69 30.92 -37.76
N ARG A 797 -7.70 31.24 -38.57
CA ARG A 797 -9.13 31.20 -38.18
C ARG A 797 -9.61 29.81 -37.72
N LYS A 798 -8.74 28.78 -37.70
CA LYS A 798 -9.02 27.37 -37.38
C LYS A 798 -8.23 26.85 -36.16
N THR A 799 -7.74 27.72 -35.27
CA THR A 799 -6.96 27.31 -34.07
C THR A 799 -7.79 26.53 -33.05
N CYS A 800 -9.09 26.81 -32.96
CA CYS A 800 -10.08 26.02 -32.24
C CYS A 800 -11.23 25.74 -33.22
N LYS A 801 -11.63 24.47 -33.37
CA LYS A 801 -12.74 24.08 -34.26
C LYS A 801 -14.12 24.26 -33.63
N LEU A 802 -14.21 24.32 -32.30
CA LEU A 802 -15.47 24.46 -31.60
C LEU A 802 -15.87 25.94 -31.53
N ALA A 803 -17.00 26.30 -32.11
CA ALA A 803 -17.52 27.66 -32.02
C ALA A 803 -18.04 27.97 -30.59
N PRO A 804 -18.10 29.25 -30.17
CA PRO A 804 -18.66 29.62 -28.86
C PRO A 804 -20.08 29.10 -28.63
N ASP A 805 -20.93 29.15 -29.65
CA ASP A 805 -22.32 28.68 -29.56
C ASP A 805 -22.39 27.15 -29.37
N CYS A 806 -21.51 26.40 -30.05
CA CYS A 806 -21.41 24.96 -29.87
C CYS A 806 -20.94 24.57 -28.46
N LEU A 807 -20.08 25.40 -27.84
CA LEU A 807 -19.67 25.19 -26.45
C LEU A 807 -20.88 25.35 -25.52
N GLN A 808 -21.69 26.40 -25.73
CA GLN A 808 -22.92 26.61 -24.96
C GLN A 808 -23.92 25.46 -25.12
N ASP A 809 -24.09 24.95 -26.34
CA ASP A 809 -24.96 23.80 -26.60
C ASP A 809 -24.46 22.55 -25.86
N LEU A 810 -23.16 22.26 -25.92
CA LEU A 810 -22.55 21.13 -25.20
C LEU A 810 -22.67 21.27 -23.68
N GLU A 811 -22.48 22.49 -23.14
CA GLU A 811 -22.68 22.77 -21.71
C GLU A 811 -24.14 22.50 -21.29
N SER A 812 -25.09 22.97 -22.10
CA SER A 812 -26.53 22.78 -21.84
C SER A 812 -26.97 21.32 -21.91
N MET A 813 -26.28 20.50 -22.70
CA MET A 813 -26.50 19.05 -22.79
C MET A 813 -25.83 18.29 -21.64
N THR A 814 -24.68 18.75 -21.17
CA THR A 814 -23.86 17.99 -20.21
C THR A 814 -24.31 18.19 -18.77
N VAL A 815 -24.67 19.41 -18.36
CA VAL A 815 -24.82 19.72 -16.91
C VAL A 815 -26.21 19.40 -16.34
N PRO A 816 -27.34 19.81 -16.97
CA PRO A 816 -28.68 19.47 -16.46
C PRO A 816 -29.09 18.02 -16.73
N ALA A 817 -28.70 17.48 -17.89
CA ALA A 817 -29.19 16.19 -18.35
C ALA A 817 -28.37 15.04 -17.78
N LEU A 818 -27.05 15.18 -17.59
CA LEU A 818 -26.23 14.06 -17.14
C LEU A 818 -26.55 13.65 -15.71
N ALA A 819 -26.57 14.58 -14.75
CA ALA A 819 -26.90 14.27 -13.35
C ALA A 819 -28.31 13.66 -13.22
N THR A 820 -29.31 14.26 -13.89
CA THR A 820 -30.69 13.78 -13.88
C THR A 820 -30.81 12.39 -14.50
N ASN A 821 -30.21 12.17 -15.67
CA ASN A 821 -30.20 10.84 -16.32
C ASN A 821 -29.43 9.82 -15.50
N LEU A 822 -28.36 10.23 -14.79
CA LEU A 822 -27.60 9.34 -13.91
C LEU A 822 -28.41 8.92 -12.68
N GLU A 823 -29.27 9.79 -12.13
CA GLU A 823 -30.22 9.40 -11.08
C GLU A 823 -31.20 8.34 -11.58
N ASP A 824 -31.71 8.52 -12.79
CA ASP A 824 -32.60 7.54 -13.44
C ASP A 824 -31.90 6.21 -13.73
N LEU A 825 -30.62 6.23 -14.07
CA LEU A 825 -29.82 5.01 -14.31
C LEU A 825 -29.39 4.32 -13.01
N ALA A 826 -28.97 5.09 -12.00
CA ALA A 826 -28.50 4.59 -10.71
C ALA A 826 -29.63 4.20 -9.76
N GLY A 827 -30.86 4.67 -10.01
CA GLY A 827 -32.04 4.38 -9.21
C GLY A 827 -32.08 5.14 -7.87
N SER A 828 -31.47 6.32 -7.81
CA SER A 828 -31.33 7.11 -6.58
C SER A 828 -31.90 8.53 -6.76
N ARG A 829 -33.22 8.68 -6.65
CA ARG A 829 -33.86 10.00 -6.62
C ARG A 829 -34.05 10.41 -5.14
N GLU A 830 -33.33 11.46 -4.72
CA GLU A 830 -33.36 12.07 -3.37
C GLU A 830 -33.73 11.12 -2.22
N ARG A 831 -32.75 10.46 -1.58
CA ARG A 831 -32.88 9.78 -0.26
C ARG A 831 -34.08 8.85 -0.03
N SER A 832 -34.88 8.57 -1.05
CA SER A 832 -36.02 7.69 -1.04
C SER A 832 -35.60 6.41 -1.74
N ASP A 833 -35.92 5.26 -1.15
CA ASP A 833 -35.65 3.94 -1.74
C ASP A 833 -36.53 3.65 -2.99
N THR A 834 -37.03 4.69 -3.66
CA THR A 834 -37.86 4.52 -4.85
C THR A 834 -36.97 4.35 -6.08
N HIS A 835 -36.88 3.11 -6.56
CA HIS A 835 -36.22 2.78 -7.81
C HIS A 835 -36.97 3.41 -8.98
N THR A 836 -36.23 3.92 -9.96
CA THR A 836 -36.80 4.42 -11.22
C THR A 836 -37.12 3.24 -12.15
N ASP A 837 -38.16 3.38 -12.99
CA ASP A 837 -38.52 2.36 -13.98
C ASP A 837 -37.33 1.97 -14.88
N VAL A 838 -36.47 2.94 -15.19
CA VAL A 838 -35.25 2.75 -15.99
C VAL A 838 -34.22 1.87 -15.26
N HIS A 839 -33.96 2.14 -13.98
CA HIS A 839 -33.05 1.34 -13.17
C HIS A 839 -33.56 -0.10 -13.01
N GLU A 840 -34.85 -0.27 -12.69
CA GLU A 840 -35.45 -1.58 -12.57
C GLU A 840 -35.37 -2.39 -13.87
N GLU A 841 -35.60 -1.73 -15.00
CA GLU A 841 -35.46 -2.34 -16.33
C GLU A 841 -34.01 -2.76 -16.60
N LEU A 842 -33.02 -1.91 -16.29
CA LEU A 842 -31.60 -2.25 -16.44
C LEU A 842 -31.19 -3.41 -15.54
N VAL A 843 -31.62 -3.42 -14.28
CA VAL A 843 -31.38 -4.53 -13.35
C VAL A 843 -32.05 -5.81 -13.85
N ARG A 844 -33.27 -5.71 -14.39
CA ARG A 844 -33.99 -6.84 -14.99
C ARG A 844 -33.24 -7.41 -16.18
N VAL A 845 -32.79 -6.54 -17.10
CA VAL A 845 -31.96 -6.93 -18.25
C VAL A 845 -30.65 -7.57 -17.78
N GLY A 846 -29.96 -6.97 -16.81
CA GLY A 846 -28.75 -7.52 -16.21
C GLY A 846 -28.95 -8.90 -15.58
N LYS A 847 -30.07 -9.12 -14.87
CA LYS A 847 -30.46 -10.44 -14.33
C LYS A 847 -30.72 -11.45 -15.44
N VAL A 848 -31.37 -11.05 -16.54
CA VAL A 848 -31.56 -11.91 -17.73
C VAL A 848 -30.21 -12.30 -18.34
N TRP A 849 -29.26 -11.37 -18.42
CA TRP A 849 -27.90 -11.63 -18.87
C TRP A 849 -27.14 -12.56 -17.94
N GLY A 850 -27.20 -12.35 -16.62
CA GLY A 850 -26.56 -13.24 -15.64
C GLY A 850 -27.10 -14.68 -15.71
N LYS A 851 -28.41 -14.84 -15.94
CA LYS A 851 -29.02 -16.15 -16.22
C LYS A 851 -28.52 -16.74 -17.54
N HIS A 852 -28.33 -15.91 -18.57
CA HIS A 852 -27.79 -16.35 -19.86
C HIS A 852 -26.33 -16.80 -19.77
N VAL A 853 -25.48 -16.09 -19.03
CA VAL A 853 -24.06 -16.43 -18.81
C VAL A 853 -23.93 -17.73 -18.01
N SER A 854 -24.78 -17.94 -17.00
CA SER A 854 -24.77 -19.15 -16.17
C SER A 854 -25.49 -20.36 -16.79
N GLU A 855 -26.14 -20.18 -17.93
CA GLU A 855 -26.91 -21.21 -18.62
C GLU A 855 -26.09 -22.48 -18.95
N PRO A 856 -24.89 -22.40 -19.54
CA PRO A 856 -24.13 -23.61 -19.88
C PRO A 856 -23.83 -24.48 -18.66
N TRP A 857 -23.51 -23.86 -17.53
CA TRP A 857 -23.24 -24.57 -16.28
C TRP A 857 -24.50 -25.25 -15.72
N ARG A 858 -25.64 -24.55 -15.70
CA ARG A 858 -26.91 -25.13 -15.25
C ARG A 858 -27.34 -26.30 -16.12
N VAL A 859 -27.23 -26.13 -17.44
CA VAL A 859 -27.55 -27.17 -18.43
C VAL A 859 -26.63 -28.37 -18.26
N LEU A 860 -25.33 -28.15 -18.05
CA LEU A 860 -24.36 -29.22 -17.80
C LEU A 860 -24.71 -30.02 -16.55
N VAL A 861 -25.06 -29.36 -15.44
CA VAL A 861 -25.45 -30.04 -14.19
C VAL A 861 -26.72 -30.88 -14.39
N VAL A 862 -27.74 -30.33 -15.05
CA VAL A 862 -29.00 -31.06 -15.30
C VAL A 862 -28.80 -32.20 -16.31
N ALA A 863 -28.00 -31.99 -17.36
CA ALA A 863 -27.65 -33.04 -18.32
C ALA A 863 -26.85 -34.16 -17.65
N GLY A 864 -25.87 -33.81 -16.81
CA GLY A 864 -25.08 -34.77 -16.04
C GLY A 864 -25.95 -35.59 -15.08
N ALA A 865 -26.89 -34.95 -14.37
CA ALA A 865 -27.85 -35.64 -13.52
C ALA A 865 -28.75 -36.60 -14.32
N TYR A 866 -29.26 -36.17 -15.48
CA TYR A 866 -30.03 -37.03 -16.38
C TYR A 866 -29.22 -38.23 -16.85
N ILE A 867 -28.00 -38.02 -17.34
CA ILE A 867 -27.11 -39.10 -17.82
C ILE A 867 -26.83 -40.08 -16.69
N PHE A 868 -26.48 -39.58 -15.50
CA PHE A 868 -26.23 -40.40 -14.32
C PHE A 868 -27.46 -41.26 -13.97
N ILE A 869 -28.65 -40.67 -13.86
CA ILE A 869 -29.89 -41.41 -13.54
C ILE A 869 -30.18 -42.46 -14.62
N ALA A 870 -30.13 -42.07 -15.90
CA ALA A 870 -30.52 -42.95 -17.00
C ALA A 870 -29.52 -44.11 -17.20
N THR A 871 -28.22 -43.88 -17.01
CA THR A 871 -27.19 -44.93 -17.05
C THR A 871 -27.19 -45.80 -15.80
N PHE A 872 -27.27 -45.21 -14.59
CA PHE A 872 -27.21 -45.95 -13.34
C PHE A 872 -28.46 -46.82 -13.11
N LEU A 873 -29.64 -46.30 -13.44
CA LEU A 873 -30.90 -47.04 -13.33
C LEU A 873 -31.19 -47.91 -14.55
N GLY A 874 -30.39 -47.79 -15.63
CA GLY A 874 -30.65 -48.49 -16.89
C GLY A 874 -32.01 -48.12 -17.52
N MET A 875 -32.50 -46.91 -17.25
CA MET A 875 -33.81 -46.42 -17.67
C MET A 875 -33.69 -45.06 -18.38
N PRO A 876 -33.30 -45.03 -19.66
CA PRO A 876 -33.47 -43.87 -20.52
C PRO A 876 -34.94 -43.43 -20.59
N ILE A 877 -35.22 -42.14 -20.79
CA ILE A 877 -36.59 -41.59 -20.64
C ILE A 877 -37.58 -42.21 -21.62
N VAL A 878 -37.21 -42.39 -22.89
CA VAL A 878 -38.15 -42.92 -23.89
C VAL A 878 -38.43 -44.38 -23.60
N ASN A 879 -37.39 -45.17 -23.31
CA ASN A 879 -37.55 -46.54 -22.85
C ASN A 879 -38.38 -46.65 -21.55
N ALA A 880 -38.21 -45.73 -20.60
CA ALA A 880 -39.01 -45.71 -19.36
C ALA A 880 -40.48 -45.42 -19.64
N ILE A 881 -40.79 -44.50 -20.55
CA ILE A 881 -42.16 -44.19 -20.98
C ILE A 881 -42.76 -45.39 -21.71
N VAL A 882 -42.04 -46.01 -22.65
CA VAL A 882 -42.50 -47.20 -23.37
C VAL A 882 -42.83 -48.32 -22.38
N ARG A 883 -41.97 -48.57 -21.37
CA ARG A 883 -42.25 -49.55 -20.32
C ARG A 883 -43.48 -49.21 -19.49
N LEU A 884 -43.65 -47.95 -19.09
CA LEU A 884 -44.81 -47.50 -18.32
C LEU A 884 -46.11 -47.63 -19.11
N VAL A 885 -46.08 -47.30 -20.40
CA VAL A 885 -47.22 -47.44 -21.32
C VAL A 885 -47.56 -48.91 -21.49
N SER A 886 -46.59 -49.78 -21.75
CA SER A 886 -46.81 -51.24 -21.81
C SER A 886 -47.43 -51.76 -20.52
N LEU A 887 -46.92 -51.35 -19.35
CA LEU A 887 -47.50 -51.69 -18.04
C LEU A 887 -48.93 -51.18 -17.84
N ALA A 888 -49.30 -50.04 -18.44
CA ALA A 888 -50.62 -49.45 -18.31
C ALA A 888 -51.68 -50.08 -19.23
N PHE A 889 -51.26 -50.64 -20.37
CA PHE A 889 -52.14 -51.32 -21.32
C PHE A 889 -52.30 -52.83 -21.02
N ASP A 890 -51.40 -53.43 -20.24
CA ASP A 890 -51.53 -54.81 -19.78
C ASP A 890 -52.38 -54.95 -18.50
N ASN A 891 -53.70 -55.11 -18.70
CA ASN A 891 -54.57 -55.84 -17.76
C ASN A 891 -54.48 -57.38 -17.98
N CYS A 892 -53.41 -57.87 -18.61
CA CYS A 892 -53.20 -59.29 -18.85
C CYS A 892 -51.95 -59.79 -18.12
N ASP A 893 -52.19 -60.83 -17.34
CA ASP A 893 -51.30 -61.53 -16.44
C ASP A 893 -50.08 -62.11 -17.18
N THR A 894 -49.04 -61.31 -17.42
CA THR A 894 -47.72 -61.83 -17.78
C THR A 894 -46.61 -61.02 -17.14
N ARG A 895 -45.68 -61.76 -16.56
CA ARG A 895 -44.34 -61.32 -16.18
C ARG A 895 -43.58 -60.92 -17.45
N PHE A 896 -43.92 -59.77 -18.02
CA PHE A 896 -43.19 -59.12 -19.12
C PHE A 896 -41.87 -58.55 -18.61
N SER A 897 -41.06 -59.47 -18.10
CA SER A 897 -39.69 -59.26 -17.69
C SER A 897 -38.90 -59.06 -18.98
N LEU A 898 -37.98 -58.10 -18.96
CA LEU A 898 -37.14 -57.67 -20.07
C LEU A 898 -36.42 -58.80 -20.86
N GLU A 899 -36.40 -60.03 -20.35
CA GLU A 899 -35.91 -61.20 -21.05
C GLU A 899 -36.63 -61.42 -22.39
N LEU A 900 -37.94 -61.19 -22.54
CA LEU A 900 -38.62 -61.54 -23.80
C LEU A 900 -38.28 -60.62 -24.99
N LEU A 901 -37.72 -59.43 -24.75
CA LEU A 901 -37.21 -58.56 -25.83
C LEU A 901 -35.82 -59.03 -26.34
N ILE A 902 -35.18 -59.97 -25.63
CA ILE A 902 -33.87 -60.55 -25.98
C ILE A 902 -34.00 -62.06 -26.28
N THR A 903 -34.96 -62.75 -25.66
CA THR A 903 -35.26 -64.17 -25.85
C THR A 903 -36.71 -64.29 -26.30
N GLY A 904 -36.93 -64.14 -27.61
CA GLY A 904 -38.25 -64.11 -28.22
C GLY A 904 -39.10 -65.34 -27.88
N TYR A 905 -40.41 -65.13 -27.71
CA TYR A 905 -41.41 -66.18 -27.79
C TYR A 905 -42.80 -65.60 -28.07
N ASP A 906 -42.97 -65.00 -29.25
CA ASP A 906 -44.25 -64.91 -29.97
C ASP A 906 -43.94 -64.61 -31.46
N GLU A 907 -44.17 -65.57 -32.35
CA GLU A 907 -43.66 -65.52 -33.74
C GLU A 907 -44.34 -64.45 -34.62
N ASP A 908 -45.55 -64.00 -34.28
CA ASP A 908 -46.35 -63.15 -35.17
C ASP A 908 -46.18 -61.63 -34.95
N ASN A 909 -45.65 -61.18 -33.81
CA ASN A 909 -45.44 -59.75 -33.52
C ASN A 909 -43.97 -59.36 -33.23
N HIS A 910 -43.04 -60.31 -33.32
CA HIS A 910 -41.63 -60.12 -32.96
C HIS A 910 -40.94 -58.97 -33.71
N ALA A 911 -41.22 -58.85 -35.02
CA ALA A 911 -40.63 -57.80 -35.85
C ALA A 911 -41.08 -56.39 -35.41
N ALA A 912 -42.35 -56.23 -35.02
CA ALA A 912 -42.89 -54.94 -34.60
C ALA A 912 -42.32 -54.49 -33.24
N CYS A 913 -42.18 -55.41 -32.28
CA CYS A 913 -41.60 -55.12 -30.97
C CYS A 913 -40.11 -54.79 -31.04
N ILE A 914 -39.34 -55.53 -31.85
CA ILE A 914 -37.92 -55.23 -32.10
C ILE A 914 -37.79 -53.86 -32.77
N ALA A 915 -38.60 -53.57 -33.78
CA ALA A 915 -38.59 -52.28 -34.46
C ALA A 915 -38.93 -51.13 -33.49
N ALA A 916 -39.94 -51.30 -32.63
CA ALA A 916 -40.32 -50.30 -31.63
C ALA A 916 -39.21 -50.05 -30.59
N GLY A 917 -38.57 -51.12 -30.09
CA GLY A 917 -37.43 -51.01 -29.17
C GLY A 917 -36.20 -50.35 -29.80
N ALA A 918 -35.90 -50.68 -31.06
CA ALA A 918 -34.82 -50.04 -31.82
C ALA A 918 -35.09 -48.54 -32.02
N VAL A 919 -36.34 -48.17 -32.36
CA VAL A 919 -36.76 -46.76 -32.48
C VAL A 919 -36.64 -46.03 -31.14
N ALA A 920 -37.08 -46.63 -30.03
CA ALA A 920 -36.96 -46.04 -28.69
C ALA A 920 -35.49 -45.78 -28.32
N ASN A 921 -34.59 -46.74 -28.57
CA ASN A 921 -33.15 -46.57 -28.34
C ASN A 921 -32.53 -45.47 -29.21
N VAL A 922 -32.93 -45.36 -30.48
CA VAL A 922 -32.47 -44.27 -31.37
C VAL A 922 -32.97 -42.92 -30.86
N LEU A 923 -34.21 -42.82 -30.40
CA LEU A 923 -34.77 -41.60 -29.84
C LEU A 923 -34.05 -41.20 -28.53
N ASP A 924 -33.77 -42.15 -27.65
CA ASP A 924 -32.98 -41.90 -26.44
C ASP A 924 -31.56 -41.44 -26.79
N ALA A 925 -30.91 -42.07 -27.78
CA ALA A 925 -29.59 -41.65 -28.27
C ALA A 925 -29.62 -40.22 -28.84
N LEU A 926 -30.66 -39.86 -29.60
CA LEU A 926 -30.86 -38.49 -30.08
C LEU A 926 -31.08 -37.50 -28.92
N ILE A 927 -31.83 -37.90 -27.89
CA ILE A 927 -31.98 -37.11 -26.67
C ILE A 927 -30.61 -36.92 -26.01
N TYR A 928 -29.79 -37.96 -25.87
CA TYR A 928 -28.45 -37.85 -25.30
C TYR A 928 -27.55 -36.89 -26.10
N ILE A 929 -27.53 -37.00 -27.43
CA ILE A 929 -26.73 -36.14 -28.32
C ILE A 929 -27.15 -34.67 -28.17
N TYR A 930 -28.45 -34.42 -28.05
CA TYR A 930 -29.01 -33.06 -28.03
C TYR A 930 -29.47 -32.58 -26.65
N ILE A 931 -29.17 -33.31 -25.57
CA ILE A 931 -29.72 -33.04 -24.24
C ILE A 931 -29.38 -31.64 -23.76
N GLY A 932 -28.16 -31.18 -24.02
CA GLY A 932 -27.73 -29.82 -23.70
C GLY A 932 -28.58 -28.76 -24.41
N LYS A 933 -28.90 -28.97 -25.70
CA LYS A 933 -29.75 -28.04 -26.48
C LYS A 933 -31.21 -28.09 -26.02
N ILE A 934 -31.74 -29.29 -25.74
CA ILE A 934 -33.12 -29.49 -25.27
C ILE A 934 -33.29 -28.82 -23.91
N LEU A 935 -32.41 -29.10 -22.95
CA LEU A 935 -32.45 -28.50 -21.62
C LEU A 935 -32.24 -26.99 -21.64
N ALA A 936 -31.37 -26.46 -22.50
CA ALA A 936 -31.22 -25.02 -22.68
C ALA A 936 -32.52 -24.37 -23.16
N ARG A 937 -33.24 -24.99 -24.11
CA ARG A 937 -34.54 -24.50 -24.59
C ARG A 937 -35.61 -24.56 -23.50
N LEU A 938 -35.70 -25.68 -22.78
CA LEU A 938 -36.66 -25.83 -21.67
C LEU A 938 -36.39 -24.81 -20.55
N LEU A 939 -35.11 -24.61 -20.20
CA LEU A 939 -34.71 -23.62 -19.20
C LEU A 939 -35.07 -22.20 -19.66
N ARG A 940 -34.82 -21.86 -20.92
CA ARG A 940 -35.19 -20.56 -21.50
C ARG A 940 -36.70 -20.36 -21.54
N ALA A 941 -37.47 -21.37 -21.95
CA ALA A 941 -38.93 -21.33 -21.96
C ALA A 941 -39.46 -21.04 -20.55
N LYS A 942 -38.97 -21.77 -19.54
CA LYS A 942 -39.31 -21.57 -18.13
C LYS A 942 -38.95 -20.17 -17.61
N GLU A 943 -37.85 -19.61 -18.09
CA GLU A 943 -37.37 -18.29 -17.67
C GLU A 943 -37.94 -17.13 -18.53
N GLY A 944 -38.83 -17.41 -19.49
CA GLY A 944 -39.37 -16.40 -20.40
C GLY A 944 -38.33 -15.81 -21.36
N ARG A 945 -37.22 -16.52 -21.61
CA ARG A 945 -36.14 -16.09 -22.51
C ARG A 945 -36.34 -16.63 -23.93
N TYR A 946 -35.77 -15.94 -24.91
CA TYR A 946 -35.85 -16.35 -26.32
C TYR A 946 -35.25 -17.75 -26.55
N MET A 947 -36.09 -18.70 -26.98
CA MET A 947 -35.75 -20.13 -27.06
C MET A 947 -34.57 -20.43 -28.00
N TRP A 948 -34.43 -19.66 -29.08
CA TRP A 948 -33.45 -19.91 -30.15
C TRP A 948 -32.12 -19.15 -29.99
N SER A 949 -31.82 -18.61 -28.80
CA SER A 949 -30.51 -17.97 -28.61
C SER A 949 -29.35 -18.97 -28.80
N ARG A 950 -28.24 -18.54 -29.41
CA ARG A 950 -27.07 -19.38 -29.75
C ARG A 950 -27.29 -20.50 -30.81
N LEU A 951 -28.42 -20.52 -31.53
CA LEU A 951 -28.68 -21.48 -32.62
C LEU A 951 -28.54 -20.89 -34.04
N GLY A 952 -27.85 -19.76 -34.17
CA GLY A 952 -27.51 -19.14 -35.46
C GLY A 952 -26.28 -18.24 -35.36
N SER A 953 -25.74 -17.81 -36.50
CA SER A 953 -24.71 -16.77 -36.59
C SER A 953 -25.30 -15.45 -36.12
N ARG A 954 -24.80 -14.93 -34.99
CA ARG A 954 -25.19 -13.60 -34.51
C ARG A 954 -24.12 -12.61 -34.89
N THR A 955 -24.47 -11.67 -35.75
CA THR A 955 -23.70 -10.45 -35.95
C THR A 955 -24.08 -9.48 -34.84
N VAL A 956 -23.18 -9.26 -33.88
CA VAL A 956 -23.34 -8.18 -32.91
C VAL A 956 -22.64 -6.96 -33.52
N VAL A 957 -23.43 -6.00 -34.01
CA VAL A 957 -22.90 -4.70 -34.43
C VAL A 957 -22.80 -3.84 -33.18
N ILE A 958 -21.57 -3.62 -32.73
CA ILE A 958 -21.29 -2.80 -31.55
C ILE A 958 -20.94 -1.40 -32.06
N VAL A 959 -21.86 -0.46 -31.85
CA VAL A 959 -21.61 0.97 -32.10
C VAL A 959 -21.46 1.62 -30.73
N ASP A 960 -20.24 1.58 -30.19
CA ASP A 960 -19.93 2.14 -28.88
C ASP A 960 -18.48 2.63 -28.84
N THR A 961 -18.09 3.29 -27.75
CA THR A 961 -16.72 3.74 -27.50
C THR A 961 -15.74 2.55 -27.47
N PRO A 962 -14.47 2.72 -27.88
CA PRO A 962 -13.52 1.62 -28.02
C PRO A 962 -13.31 0.73 -26.78
N LEU A 963 -13.47 1.25 -25.55
CA LEU A 963 -13.38 0.42 -24.34
C LEU A 963 -14.63 -0.44 -24.16
N VAL A 964 -15.82 0.12 -24.30
CA VAL A 964 -17.04 -0.69 -24.22
C VAL A 964 -17.01 -1.73 -25.33
N HIS A 965 -16.57 -1.35 -26.53
CA HIS A 965 -16.30 -2.30 -27.60
C HIS A 965 -15.31 -3.38 -27.20
N ARG A 966 -14.11 -3.06 -26.68
CA ARG A 966 -13.09 -4.06 -26.29
C ARG A 966 -13.48 -4.91 -25.07
N LEU A 967 -14.13 -4.32 -24.07
CA LEU A 967 -14.65 -5.03 -22.90
C LEU A 967 -15.76 -5.98 -23.32
N LEU A 968 -16.66 -5.50 -24.17
CA LEU A 968 -17.76 -6.29 -24.71
C LEU A 968 -17.23 -7.32 -25.70
N GLU A 969 -16.20 -7.04 -26.50
CA GLU A 969 -15.54 -7.99 -27.39
C GLU A 969 -14.82 -9.08 -26.61
N ALA A 970 -14.03 -8.73 -25.59
CA ALA A 970 -13.39 -9.70 -24.71
C ALA A 970 -14.42 -10.54 -23.93
N PHE A 971 -15.53 -9.92 -23.53
CA PHE A 971 -16.64 -10.59 -22.88
C PHE A 971 -17.40 -11.51 -23.84
N LEU A 972 -17.73 -11.04 -25.05
CA LEU A 972 -18.41 -11.81 -26.09
C LEU A 972 -17.52 -12.94 -26.60
N SER A 973 -16.21 -12.70 -26.74
CA SER A 973 -15.21 -13.73 -27.04
C SER A 973 -15.27 -14.84 -25.99
N LYS A 974 -15.38 -14.51 -24.69
CA LYS A 974 -15.59 -15.49 -23.61
C LYS A 974 -17.00 -16.07 -23.54
N LEU A 975 -18.00 -15.37 -24.07
CA LEU A 975 -19.40 -15.82 -24.10
C LEU A 975 -19.66 -16.81 -25.26
N PHE A 976 -18.89 -16.66 -26.34
CA PHE A 976 -18.97 -17.43 -27.58
C PHE A 976 -17.84 -18.47 -27.73
N SER A 977 -16.77 -18.40 -26.93
CA SER A 977 -15.86 -19.52 -26.64
C SER A 977 -16.54 -20.50 -25.69
#